data_AF-A0A2H6N631-F1
#
_entry.id   AF-A0A2H6N631-F1
#
_cell.length_a   1.000
_cell.length_b   1.000
_cell.length_c   1.000
_cell.angle_alpha   90.00
_cell.angle_beta   90.00
_cell.angle_gamma   90.00
#
_symmetry.space_group_name_H-M   'P 1'
#
loop_
_entity.id
_entity.type
_entity.pdbx_description
1 polymer ?
#
loop_
_entity_poly.entity_id
_entity_poly.type
_entity_poly.pdbx_seq_one_letter_code
_entity_poly.pdbx_strand_id
1 'polypeptide(L)'
;TWGEAKEFAKKVQELQKSNQVAFQHFQELDEHVSYVATKVCHLGDLLEGVNTPRQRLVEAHKLMKYFNEFLDGELKSDVFTNPEKIEEAADIIQKLHLIAQELPFERFSDVKSKIASKYHDLECQLIQEFTNAQRRGQIYRMREVTAVLLHFKGYSHCVDVYIKQCQEGAYLRNDIFEDTAILCQNVNKQVGDIFSSPETVMAKLIQNIFEIRLQGYIKDQLEEHKKSDAEQYLQSLYDLYTRTTNLSSKLMEFNLGTDKQTFLSKLIKSIFVSYLENYIEVEIGYLRSRSSMILQRYYDSKNHQKRTIGGGGIQDLKERIRQRTNLPLGPSIDTHGETFLSQDVVVNLLQETKQAFERCHRLSDPSDLPKNAFRIFSLLVDFLCIEHIDYAVETGLAGIPSPDAKHANLYFLDIVNQANTIFHLFDKQFNDHLMPLVSSSPKLSECLQKKKDITEQMEVKLDMGIDRTLNCMIGQMKHILGAEQKKTDFKPEDENNVLIQYTNACAKVCAYVRKQLEKIRNSMDGKNVDSVLMEFGVRFHRLIYEHLQQYSYSCMGGMLAICDVAEYRKCAKEFKVALVLQLFDTLHSLCNLLVVAPDNLKQVCSGEQLAILEKNILHSFVQLRFDYRSARLGRHFS
;
A
#
# COMPACT_ATOMS: atom_id res chain seq x y z
N THR A 1 -38.12 -13.84 86.67
CA THR A 1 -38.40 -13.00 85.48
C THR A 1 -38.78 -11.55 85.80
N TRP A 2 -39.33 -11.17 86.96
CA TRP A 2 -39.60 -9.75 87.29
C TRP A 2 -38.50 -9.03 88.11
N GLY A 3 -37.72 -9.75 88.92
CA GLY A 3 -36.63 -9.17 89.73
C GLY A 3 -35.44 -8.69 88.90
N GLU A 4 -34.93 -9.54 88.00
CA GLU A 4 -33.82 -9.22 87.09
C GLU A 4 -34.17 -8.08 86.12
N ALA A 5 -35.42 -8.02 85.64
CA ALA A 5 -35.88 -6.93 84.79
C ALA A 5 -35.86 -5.57 85.50
N LYS A 6 -36.16 -5.55 86.81
CA LYS A 6 -36.16 -4.32 87.61
C LYS A 6 -34.74 -3.85 87.93
N GLU A 7 -33.83 -4.79 88.18
CA GLU A 7 -32.41 -4.52 88.41
C GLU A 7 -31.72 -4.06 87.13
N PHE A 8 -32.02 -4.69 85.99
CA PHE A 8 -31.55 -4.27 84.67
C PHE A 8 -32.09 -2.88 84.30
N ALA A 9 -33.38 -2.61 84.52
CA ALA A 9 -33.97 -1.29 84.29
C ALA A 9 -33.29 -0.21 85.15
N LYS A 10 -32.99 -0.49 86.42
CA LYS A 10 -32.27 0.44 87.30
C LYS A 10 -30.85 0.70 86.82
N LYS A 11 -30.14 -0.35 86.37
CA LYS A 11 -28.78 -0.26 85.82
C LYS A 11 -28.73 0.51 84.50
N VAL A 12 -29.72 0.31 83.63
CA VAL A 12 -29.90 1.10 82.39
C VAL A 12 -30.17 2.56 82.72
N GLN A 13 -30.98 2.84 83.75
CA GLN A 13 -31.28 4.21 84.18
C GLN A 13 -30.05 4.92 84.77
N GLU A 14 -29.24 4.20 85.55
CA GLU A 14 -27.95 4.70 86.06
C GLU A 14 -26.94 4.94 84.93
N LEU A 15 -26.83 4.01 83.97
CA LEU A 15 -26.00 4.17 82.78
C LEU A 15 -26.46 5.35 81.92
N GLN A 16 -27.77 5.51 81.73
CA GLN A 16 -28.34 6.62 80.98
C GLN A 16 -28.02 7.96 81.66
N LYS A 17 -28.13 8.02 82.99
CA LYS A 17 -27.76 9.21 83.77
C LYS A 17 -26.26 9.49 83.71
N SER A 18 -25.42 8.46 83.82
CA SER A 18 -23.96 8.59 83.67
C SER A 18 -23.57 9.04 82.27
N ASN A 19 -24.25 8.56 81.23
CA ASN A 19 -24.01 8.96 79.85
C ASN A 19 -24.46 10.40 79.60
N GLN A 20 -25.55 10.84 80.24
CA GLN A 20 -26.00 12.22 80.18
C GLN A 20 -25.00 13.19 80.84
N VAL A 21 -24.41 12.79 81.97
CA VAL A 21 -23.32 13.54 82.63
C VAL A 21 -22.05 13.55 81.79
N ALA A 22 -21.66 12.41 81.20
CA ALA A 22 -20.53 12.35 80.28
C ALA A 22 -20.74 13.23 79.04
N PHE A 23 -21.96 13.28 78.50
CA PHE A 23 -22.32 14.14 77.38
C PHE A 23 -22.25 15.63 77.75
N GLN A 24 -22.68 16.01 78.95
CA GLN A 24 -22.50 17.37 79.47
C GLN A 24 -21.02 17.74 79.58
N HIS A 25 -20.19 16.85 80.14
CA HIS A 25 -18.74 17.08 80.19
C HIS A 25 -18.09 17.16 78.80
N PHE A 26 -18.58 16.39 77.82
CA PHE A 26 -18.13 16.51 76.44
C PHE A 26 -18.52 17.85 75.81
N GLN A 27 -19.74 18.34 76.07
CA GLN A 27 -20.17 19.66 75.59
C GLN A 27 -19.35 20.78 76.23
N GLU A 28 -19.10 20.71 77.54
CA GLU A 28 -18.22 21.67 78.23
C GLU A 28 -16.79 21.62 77.68
N LEU A 29 -16.27 20.42 77.42
CA LEU A 29 -14.94 20.26 76.82
C LEU A 29 -14.90 20.84 75.41
N ASP A 30 -15.92 20.61 74.59
CA ASP A 30 -16.00 21.09 73.21
C ASP A 30 -16.14 22.62 73.14
N GLU A 31 -16.91 23.22 74.06
CA GLU A 31 -16.96 24.67 74.26
C GLU A 31 -15.59 25.22 74.69
N HIS A 32 -14.91 24.54 75.62
CA HIS A 32 -13.56 24.90 76.04
C HIS A 32 -12.55 24.80 74.89
N VAL A 33 -12.60 23.72 74.08
CA VAL A 33 -11.71 23.52 72.93
C VAL A 33 -11.98 24.57 71.87
N SER A 34 -13.25 24.87 71.58
CA SER A 34 -13.63 25.94 70.63
C SER A 34 -13.18 27.31 71.12
N TYR A 35 -13.30 27.60 72.42
CA TYR A 35 -12.81 28.82 73.03
C TYR A 35 -11.28 28.93 72.94
N VAL A 36 -10.56 27.86 73.27
CA VAL A 36 -9.10 27.80 73.18
C VAL A 36 -8.64 27.94 71.73
N ALA A 37 -9.27 27.25 70.78
CA ALA A 37 -8.96 27.37 69.36
C ALA A 37 -9.14 28.81 68.85
N THR A 38 -10.24 29.47 69.26
CA THR A 38 -10.49 30.88 68.92
C THR A 38 -9.42 31.80 69.51
N LYS A 39 -9.01 31.56 70.78
CA LYS A 39 -7.94 32.32 71.43
C LYS A 39 -6.57 32.07 70.80
N VAL A 40 -6.27 30.83 70.40
CA VAL A 40 -5.02 30.47 69.72
C VAL A 40 -4.97 31.05 68.32
N CYS A 41 -6.07 31.05 67.57
CA CYS A 41 -6.16 31.72 66.27
C CYS A 41 -5.93 33.22 66.42
N HIS A 42 -6.61 33.87 67.37
CA HIS A 42 -6.41 35.29 67.64
C HIS A 42 -4.98 35.63 68.08
N LEU A 43 -4.35 34.76 68.89
CA LEU A 43 -2.94 34.90 69.27
C LEU A 43 -2.01 34.69 68.06
N GLY A 44 -2.34 33.75 67.17
CA GLY A 44 -1.66 33.54 65.89
C GLY A 44 -1.73 34.79 65.01
N ASP A 45 -2.91 35.37 64.84
CA ASP A 45 -3.13 36.59 64.07
C ASP A 45 -2.37 37.79 64.68
N LEU A 46 -2.36 37.91 66.01
CA LEU A 46 -1.58 38.93 66.72
C LEU A 46 -0.08 38.73 66.56
N LEU A 47 0.40 37.50 66.67
CA LEU A 47 1.82 37.15 66.48
C LEU A 47 2.26 37.38 65.05
N GLU A 48 1.48 36.97 64.06
CA GLU A 48 1.76 37.19 62.64
C GLU A 48 1.69 38.68 62.29
N GLY A 49 0.71 39.40 62.84
CA GLY A 49 0.55 40.85 62.70
C GLY A 49 1.72 41.65 63.28
N VAL A 50 2.40 41.16 64.31
CA VAL A 50 3.60 41.80 64.90
C VAL A 50 4.90 41.31 64.26
N ASN A 51 5.01 40.01 63.97
CA ASN A 51 6.25 39.39 63.51
C ASN A 51 6.53 39.66 62.03
N THR A 52 5.50 39.69 61.18
CA THR A 52 5.63 39.99 59.74
C THR A 52 6.21 41.38 59.46
N PRO A 53 5.68 42.49 60.03
CA PRO A 53 6.28 43.81 59.81
C PRO A 53 7.68 43.92 60.40
N ARG A 54 7.95 43.23 61.53
CA ARG A 54 9.30 43.17 62.11
C ARG A 54 10.29 42.47 61.19
N GLN A 55 9.95 41.31 60.62
CA GLN A 55 10.78 40.61 59.63
C GLN A 55 11.03 41.48 58.39
N ARG A 56 9.99 42.15 57.86
CA ARG A 56 10.13 43.08 56.74
C ARG A 56 11.06 44.25 57.07
N LEU A 57 10.97 44.83 58.27
CA LEU A 57 11.87 45.90 58.73
C LEU A 57 13.32 45.43 58.81
N VAL A 58 13.56 44.22 59.32
CA VAL A 58 14.91 43.63 59.41
C VAL A 58 15.49 43.37 58.02
N GLU A 59 14.71 42.81 57.10
CA GLU A 59 15.14 42.63 55.71
C GLU A 59 15.37 43.95 54.97
N ALA A 60 14.48 44.93 55.13
CA ALA A 60 14.64 46.25 54.53
C ALA A 60 15.91 46.95 55.06
N HIS A 61 16.15 46.86 56.37
CA HIS A 61 17.36 47.40 56.98
C HIS A 61 18.63 46.70 56.44
N LYS A 62 18.58 45.37 56.27
CA LYS A 62 19.65 44.58 55.67
C LYS A 62 19.92 45.01 54.22
N LEU A 63 18.90 45.16 53.39
CA LEU A 63 19.01 45.61 52.00
C LEU A 63 19.54 47.05 51.91
N MET A 64 19.04 47.97 52.76
CA MET A 64 19.53 49.35 52.82
C MET A 64 21.02 49.42 53.18
N LYS A 65 21.48 48.57 54.10
CA LYS A 65 22.90 48.48 54.45
C LYS A 65 23.75 48.12 53.23
N TYR A 66 23.38 47.07 52.50
CA TYR A 66 24.12 46.66 51.31
C TYR A 66 23.99 47.68 50.17
N PHE A 67 22.84 48.32 49.99
CA PHE A 67 22.67 49.40 49.02
C PHE A 67 23.60 50.59 49.31
N ASN A 68 23.77 50.95 50.59
CA ASN A 68 24.73 51.98 51.01
C ASN A 68 26.18 51.56 50.72
N GLU A 69 26.53 50.29 50.88
CA GLU A 69 27.87 49.79 50.50
C GLU A 69 28.13 49.94 48.99
N PHE A 70 27.11 49.76 48.14
CA PHE A 70 27.21 50.03 46.69
C PHE A 70 27.26 51.53 46.34
N LEU A 71 26.64 52.40 47.15
CA LEU A 71 26.75 53.87 47.06
C LEU A 71 28.17 54.34 47.40
N ASP A 72 28.74 53.84 48.49
CA ASP A 72 30.06 54.25 48.99
C ASP A 72 31.21 53.68 48.15
N GLY A 73 30.97 52.61 47.39
CA GLY A 73 31.93 52.04 46.43
C GLY A 73 32.92 51.03 46.99
N GLU A 74 32.93 50.80 48.31
CA GLU A 74 33.70 49.75 48.98
C GLU A 74 32.75 48.65 49.49
N LEU A 75 32.80 47.46 48.87
CA LEU A 75 32.10 46.28 49.35
C LEU A 75 32.80 45.74 50.61
N LYS A 76 32.44 46.28 51.77
CA LYS A 76 33.03 45.93 53.08
C LYS A 76 32.53 44.61 53.64
N SER A 77 31.45 44.07 53.09
CA SER A 77 30.81 42.86 53.58
C SER A 77 31.34 41.58 52.94
N ASP A 78 31.60 40.57 53.78
CA ASP A 78 32.06 39.23 53.37
C ASP A 78 31.13 38.52 52.37
N VAL A 79 29.88 38.97 52.27
CA VAL A 79 28.87 38.32 51.43
C VAL A 79 29.19 38.48 49.94
N PHE A 80 29.71 39.63 49.51
CA PHE A 80 30.04 39.86 48.09
C PHE A 80 31.50 39.57 47.71
N THR A 81 32.34 39.26 48.70
CA THR A 81 33.78 38.99 48.58
C THR A 81 34.14 37.53 48.85
N ASN A 82 33.35 36.78 49.63
CA ASN A 82 33.60 35.36 49.91
C ASN A 82 32.89 34.44 48.90
N PRO A 83 33.62 33.62 48.11
CA PRO A 83 33.05 32.65 47.18
C PRO A 83 32.25 31.52 47.86
N GLU A 84 32.38 31.31 49.17
CA GLU A 84 31.56 30.33 49.90
C GLU A 84 30.13 30.82 50.20
N LYS A 85 29.88 32.13 50.09
CA LYS A 85 28.57 32.77 50.38
C LYS A 85 27.80 33.21 49.13
N ILE A 86 28.07 32.56 48.00
CA ILE A 86 27.47 32.93 46.70
C ILE A 86 25.93 32.91 46.73
N GLU A 87 25.31 31.99 47.49
CA GLU A 87 23.84 31.90 47.58
C GLU A 87 23.23 33.09 48.33
N GLU A 88 23.84 33.50 49.45
CA GLU A 88 23.43 34.69 50.20
C GLU A 88 23.65 35.97 49.37
N ALA A 89 24.76 36.03 48.64
CA ALA A 89 25.08 37.14 47.74
C ALA A 89 24.06 37.25 46.60
N ALA A 90 23.64 36.11 46.04
CA ALA A 90 22.68 36.03 44.97
C ALA A 90 21.27 36.48 45.39
N ASP A 91 20.79 36.06 46.56
CA ASP A 91 19.49 36.52 47.09
C ASP A 91 19.47 38.05 47.31
N ILE A 92 20.55 38.58 47.90
CA ILE A 92 20.66 40.01 48.20
C ILE A 92 20.80 40.83 46.92
N ILE A 93 21.67 40.44 45.98
CA ILE A 93 21.86 41.19 44.73
C ILE A 93 20.60 41.18 43.85
N GLN A 94 19.83 40.10 43.86
CA GLN A 94 18.59 39.99 43.10
C GLN A 94 17.52 40.95 43.64
N LYS A 95 17.33 40.98 44.97
CA LYS A 95 16.45 41.95 45.64
C LYS A 95 16.92 43.40 45.41
N LEU A 96 18.22 43.66 45.53
CA LEU A 96 18.79 44.99 45.27
C LEU A 96 18.64 45.42 43.80
N HIS A 97 18.75 44.50 42.84
CA HIS A 97 18.58 44.79 41.43
C HIS A 97 17.13 45.17 41.10
N LEU A 98 16.14 44.49 41.69
CA LEU A 98 14.72 44.86 41.57
C LEU A 98 14.46 46.27 42.14
N ILE A 99 14.97 46.56 43.34
CA ILE A 99 14.88 47.89 43.96
C ILE A 99 15.56 48.95 43.09
N ALA A 100 16.74 48.64 42.55
CA ALA A 100 17.50 49.55 41.70
C ALA A 100 16.75 49.90 40.40
N GLN A 101 15.91 49.02 39.86
CA GLN A 101 15.09 49.32 38.67
C GLN A 101 14.04 50.39 38.95
N GLU A 102 13.42 50.39 40.13
CA GLU A 102 12.36 51.33 40.55
C GLU A 102 12.87 52.75 40.92
N LEU A 103 14.17 52.92 41.14
CA LEU A 103 14.76 54.22 41.55
C LEU A 103 14.87 55.23 40.39
N PRO A 104 14.86 56.55 40.64
CA PRO A 104 15.05 57.57 39.60
C PRO A 104 16.45 57.49 38.95
N PHE A 105 16.52 57.57 37.62
CA PHE A 105 17.77 57.42 36.87
C PHE A 105 18.77 58.56 37.12
N GLU A 106 18.31 59.80 37.27
CA GLU A 106 19.14 61.01 37.34
C GLU A 106 20.09 61.09 38.54
N ARG A 107 19.80 60.38 39.65
CA ARG A 107 20.60 60.44 40.89
C ARG A 107 21.33 59.15 41.25
N PHE A 108 20.94 58.03 40.66
CA PHE A 108 21.42 56.70 41.06
C PHE A 108 22.01 55.90 39.89
N SER A 109 22.37 56.55 38.77
CA SER A 109 22.91 55.88 37.58
C SER A 109 24.14 55.01 37.90
N ASP A 110 25.07 55.53 38.70
CA ASP A 110 26.33 54.85 39.02
C ASP A 110 26.10 53.61 39.89
N VAL A 111 25.20 53.70 40.87
CA VAL A 111 24.83 52.59 41.75
C VAL A 111 24.01 51.54 41.02
N LYS A 112 23.07 51.96 40.16
CA LYS A 112 22.34 51.07 39.25
C LYS A 112 23.32 50.29 38.36
N SER A 113 24.32 50.96 37.79
CA SER A 113 25.34 50.32 36.95
C SER A 113 26.20 49.33 37.74
N LYS A 114 26.67 49.69 38.94
CA LYS A 114 27.44 48.79 39.82
C LYS A 114 26.64 47.56 40.27
N ILE A 115 25.37 47.74 40.66
CA ILE A 115 24.47 46.64 41.04
C ILE A 115 24.20 45.73 39.84
N ALA A 116 23.97 46.30 38.65
CA ALA A 116 23.76 45.53 37.42
C ALA A 116 25.02 44.75 37.00
N SER A 117 26.21 45.35 37.09
CA SER A 117 27.48 44.67 36.83
C SER A 117 27.68 43.50 37.80
N LYS A 118 27.50 43.73 39.11
CA LYS A 118 27.68 42.67 40.11
C LYS A 118 26.62 41.57 40.00
N TYR A 119 25.39 41.92 39.61
CA TYR A 119 24.34 40.94 39.28
C TYR A 119 24.78 40.03 38.13
N HIS A 120 25.30 40.60 37.05
CA HIS A 120 25.80 39.83 35.90
C HIS A 120 27.05 39.00 36.23
N ASP A 121 27.97 39.53 37.03
CA ASP A 121 29.17 38.80 37.47
C ASP A 121 28.79 37.59 38.32
N LEU A 122 27.86 37.76 39.27
CA LEU A 122 27.35 36.67 40.11
C LEU A 122 26.58 35.63 39.29
N GLU A 123 25.80 36.06 38.31
CA GLU A 123 25.11 35.17 37.36
C GLU A 123 26.10 34.32 36.56
N CYS A 124 27.16 34.92 36.01
CA CYS A 124 28.23 34.19 35.32
C CYS A 124 28.95 33.20 36.25
N GLN A 125 29.25 33.60 37.49
CA GLN A 125 29.87 32.73 38.49
C GLN A 125 28.98 31.54 38.86
N LEU A 126 27.68 31.77 39.08
CA LEU A 126 26.71 30.72 39.36
C LEU A 126 26.60 29.71 38.20
N ILE A 127 26.59 30.17 36.94
CA ILE A 127 26.56 29.28 35.77
C ILE A 127 27.87 28.48 35.65
N GLN A 128 29.01 29.09 35.97
CA GLN A 128 30.29 28.40 35.97
C GLN A 128 30.39 27.35 37.09
N GLU A 129 29.91 27.66 38.29
CA GLU A 129 29.77 26.72 39.40
C GLU A 129 28.83 25.56 39.04
N PHE A 130 27.69 25.85 38.39
CA PHE A 130 26.79 24.81 37.88
C PHE A 130 27.50 23.88 36.88
N THR A 131 28.25 24.45 35.94
CA THR A 131 29.01 23.69 34.93
C THR A 131 30.08 22.80 35.58
N ASN A 132 30.79 23.33 36.58
CA ASN A 132 31.77 22.56 37.35
C ASN A 132 31.13 21.42 38.15
N ALA A 133 29.98 21.68 38.77
CA ALA A 133 29.19 20.67 39.49
C ALA A 133 28.71 19.56 38.55
N GLN A 134 28.26 19.91 37.33
CA GLN A 134 27.86 18.95 36.30
C GLN A 134 29.02 18.04 35.88
N ARG A 135 30.21 18.61 35.63
CA ARG A 135 31.41 17.83 35.26
C ARG A 135 31.85 16.87 36.37
N ARG A 136 31.58 17.21 37.63
CA ARG A 136 31.88 16.37 38.81
C ARG A 136 30.76 15.40 39.17
N GLY A 137 29.61 15.45 38.50
CA GLY A 137 28.44 14.60 38.79
C GLY A 137 27.73 14.94 40.10
N GLN A 138 27.85 16.16 40.61
CA GLN A 138 27.30 16.57 41.90
C GLN A 138 25.85 17.09 41.78
N ILE A 139 24.88 16.17 41.71
CA ILE A 139 23.45 16.49 41.51
C ILE A 139 22.89 17.45 42.58
N TYR A 140 23.22 17.22 43.86
CA TYR A 140 22.76 18.05 44.96
C TYR A 140 23.20 19.52 44.80
N ARG A 141 24.47 19.74 44.41
CA ARG A 141 25.01 21.08 44.20
C ARG A 141 24.38 21.76 43.00
N MET A 142 24.12 21.01 41.93
CA MET A 142 23.41 21.54 40.76
C MET A 142 22.01 22.03 41.14
N ARG A 143 21.27 21.27 41.96
CA ARG A 143 19.93 21.65 42.43
C ARG A 143 19.95 22.96 43.24
N GLU A 144 20.89 23.12 44.16
CA GLU A 144 21.03 24.36 44.95
C GLU A 144 21.29 25.57 44.04
N VAL A 145 22.26 25.44 43.13
CA VAL A 145 22.63 26.52 42.20
C VAL A 145 21.48 26.86 41.25
N THR A 146 20.75 25.87 40.75
CA THR A 146 19.57 26.06 39.89
C THR A 146 18.42 26.74 40.65
N ALA A 147 18.19 26.40 41.93
CA ALA A 147 17.17 27.04 42.75
C ALA A 147 17.44 28.54 42.93
N VAL A 148 18.71 28.92 43.12
CA VAL A 148 19.13 30.33 43.18
C VAL A 148 19.01 31.01 41.82
N LEU A 149 19.49 30.36 40.75
CA LEU A 149 19.45 30.90 39.38
C LEU A 149 18.03 31.06 38.84
N LEU A 150 17.02 30.37 39.37
CA LEU A 150 15.62 30.49 38.94
C LEU A 150 15.11 31.94 39.03
N HIS A 151 15.64 32.71 39.98
CA HIS A 151 15.29 34.12 40.19
C HIS A 151 16.10 35.09 39.32
N PHE A 152 17.02 34.57 38.49
CA PHE A 152 17.87 35.31 37.59
C PHE A 152 17.41 35.21 36.13
N LYS A 153 17.71 36.24 35.32
CA LYS A 153 17.36 36.24 33.89
C LYS A 153 18.11 35.16 33.10
N GLY A 154 19.32 34.82 33.53
CA GLY A 154 20.22 33.84 32.92
C GLY A 154 19.88 32.38 33.20
N TYR A 155 18.77 32.08 33.88
CA TYR A 155 18.30 30.72 34.08
C TYR A 155 18.20 29.93 32.77
N SER A 156 17.69 30.56 31.70
CA SER A 156 17.61 29.92 30.38
C SER A 156 18.99 29.57 29.82
N HIS A 157 19.98 30.44 30.04
CA HIS A 157 21.35 30.19 29.61
C HIS A 157 21.98 29.02 30.40
N CYS A 158 21.69 28.91 31.70
CA CYS A 158 22.11 27.75 32.51
C CYS A 158 21.55 26.44 31.94
N VAL A 159 20.29 26.42 31.51
CA VAL A 159 19.66 25.26 30.86
C VAL A 159 20.34 24.94 29.52
N ASP A 160 20.65 25.95 28.70
CA ASP A 160 21.34 25.75 27.43
C ASP A 160 22.75 25.16 27.62
N VAL A 161 23.50 25.64 28.62
CA VAL A 161 24.82 25.12 28.99
C VAL A 161 24.71 23.68 29.49
N TYR A 162 23.72 23.37 30.33
CA TYR A 162 23.43 22.01 30.80
C TYR A 162 23.21 21.05 29.63
N ILE A 163 22.33 21.43 28.69
CA ILE A 163 22.00 20.65 27.49
C ILE A 163 23.25 20.42 26.63
N LYS A 164 24.04 21.48 26.38
CA LYS A 164 25.26 21.37 25.58
C LYS A 164 26.25 20.39 26.22
N GLN A 165 26.47 20.49 27.53
CA GLN A 165 27.40 19.63 28.26
C GLN A 165 26.91 18.18 28.33
N CYS A 166 25.59 17.93 28.41
CA CYS A 166 25.02 16.58 28.32
C CYS A 166 25.22 15.94 26.95
N GLN A 167 25.23 16.74 25.87
CA GLN A 167 25.48 16.24 24.52
C GLN A 167 26.98 15.99 24.25
N GLU A 168 27.88 16.67 24.96
CA GLU A 168 29.33 16.48 24.85
C GLU A 168 29.71 15.07 25.35
N GLY A 169 30.03 14.17 24.41
CA GLY A 169 30.39 12.77 24.70
C GLY A 169 29.24 11.78 24.62
N ALA A 170 28.02 12.20 24.26
CA ALA A 170 26.86 11.31 24.13
C ALA A 170 26.85 10.50 22.83
N TYR A 171 27.47 11.00 21.76
CA TYR A 171 27.41 10.43 20.41
C TYR A 171 28.73 9.74 20.06
N LEU A 172 28.94 8.56 20.64
CA LEU A 172 30.15 7.76 20.44
C LEU A 172 29.91 6.52 19.57
N ARG A 173 28.65 6.14 19.34
CA ARG A 173 28.30 4.96 18.55
C ARG A 173 27.97 5.35 17.11
N ASN A 174 27.95 4.35 16.22
CA ASN A 174 27.58 4.54 14.82
C ASN A 174 26.10 4.91 14.62
N ASP A 175 25.24 4.72 15.63
CA ASP A 175 23.80 5.01 15.56
C ASP A 175 23.40 6.21 16.43
N ILE A 176 23.26 7.36 15.79
CA ILE A 176 22.85 8.62 16.44
C ILE A 176 21.43 8.53 17.02
N PHE A 177 20.51 7.76 16.43
CA PHE A 177 19.12 7.67 16.90
C PHE A 177 19.03 6.91 18.22
N GLU A 178 19.78 5.83 18.37
CA GLU A 178 19.82 5.06 19.61
C GLU A 178 20.58 5.81 20.71
N ASP A 179 21.71 6.47 20.37
CA ASP A 179 22.44 7.34 21.30
C ASP A 179 21.54 8.49 21.79
N THR A 180 20.72 9.07 20.90
CA THR A 180 19.73 10.09 21.27
C THR A 180 18.70 9.56 22.26
N ALA A 181 18.16 8.35 22.03
CA ALA A 181 17.17 7.74 22.92
C ALA A 181 17.75 7.50 24.32
N ILE A 182 18.98 6.96 24.38
CA ILE A 182 19.69 6.70 25.64
C ILE A 182 20.00 8.02 26.37
N LEU A 183 20.46 9.04 25.64
CA LEU A 183 20.72 10.37 26.19
C LEU A 183 19.46 10.96 26.83
N CYS A 184 18.34 10.97 26.10
CA CYS A 184 17.07 11.47 26.61
C CYS A 184 16.61 10.69 27.85
N GLN A 185 16.77 9.37 27.88
CA GLN A 185 16.41 8.56 29.04
C GLN A 185 17.27 8.87 30.28
N ASN A 186 18.58 9.06 30.08
CA ASN A 186 19.50 9.40 31.17
C ASN A 186 19.23 10.81 31.71
N VAL A 187 19.02 11.79 30.84
CA VAL A 187 18.70 13.16 31.26
C VAL A 187 17.34 13.20 31.95
N ASN A 188 16.32 12.48 31.45
CA ASN A 188 15.00 12.44 32.08
C ASN A 188 15.02 11.92 33.54
N LYS A 189 15.97 11.03 33.88
CA LYS A 189 16.16 10.56 35.26
C LYS A 189 16.78 11.64 36.16
N GLN A 190 17.70 12.45 35.63
CA GLN A 190 18.46 13.44 36.41
C GLN A 190 17.76 14.78 36.51
N VAL A 191 17.04 15.20 35.47
CA VAL A 191 16.45 16.54 35.34
C VAL A 191 15.37 16.79 36.39
N GLY A 192 14.65 15.75 36.83
CA GLY A 192 13.69 15.82 37.93
C GLY A 192 14.30 16.17 39.29
N ASP A 193 15.55 15.78 39.52
CA ASP A 193 16.26 16.04 40.77
C ASP A 193 16.96 17.41 40.79
N ILE A 194 17.20 17.99 39.60
CA ILE A 194 17.99 19.23 39.44
C ILE A 194 17.09 20.45 39.23
N PHE A 195 16.06 20.35 38.40
CA PHE A 195 15.27 21.50 37.94
C PHE A 195 13.83 21.47 38.48
N SER A 196 13.28 22.64 38.80
CA SER A 196 11.90 22.80 39.27
C SER A 196 10.85 22.51 38.18
N SER A 197 11.23 22.63 36.90
CA SER A 197 10.36 22.35 35.74
C SER A 197 11.05 21.39 34.77
N PRO A 198 11.01 20.07 35.03
CA PRO A 198 11.71 19.06 34.24
C PRO A 198 11.25 18.99 32.78
N GLU A 199 9.96 19.20 32.55
CA GLU A 199 9.30 19.14 31.25
C GLU A 199 9.80 20.20 30.25
N THR A 200 10.08 21.42 30.71
CA THR A 200 10.56 22.50 29.83
C THR A 200 12.02 22.26 29.41
N VAL A 201 12.84 21.74 30.32
CA VAL A 201 14.23 21.35 30.05
C VAL A 201 14.29 20.18 29.08
N MET A 202 13.45 19.15 29.28
CA MET A 202 13.35 18.01 28.35
C MET A 202 12.87 18.42 26.97
N ALA A 203 11.85 19.28 26.87
CA ALA A 203 11.40 19.83 25.60
C ALA A 203 12.51 20.61 24.88
N LYS A 204 13.27 21.43 25.61
CA LYS A 204 14.38 22.21 25.05
C LYS A 204 15.54 21.32 24.60
N LEU A 205 15.85 20.25 25.35
CA LEU A 205 16.84 19.24 24.97
C LEU A 205 16.45 18.58 23.64
N ILE A 206 15.22 18.06 23.54
CA ILE A 206 14.75 17.40 22.32
C ILE A 206 14.73 18.36 21.14
N GLN A 207 14.26 19.61 21.33
CA GLN A 207 14.31 20.62 20.28
C GLN A 207 15.74 20.83 19.76
N ASN A 208 16.70 21.01 20.67
CA ASN A 208 18.10 21.22 20.31
C ASN A 208 18.70 20.02 19.56
N ILE A 209 18.40 18.79 20.00
CA ILE A 209 18.86 17.58 19.32
C ILE A 209 18.28 17.49 17.90
N PHE A 210 16.98 17.76 17.73
CA PHE A 210 16.32 17.69 16.43
C PHE A 210 16.85 18.77 15.46
N GLU A 211 16.89 20.02 15.88
CA GLU A 211 17.25 21.18 15.02
C GLU A 211 18.75 21.27 14.72
N ILE A 212 19.63 20.82 15.63
CA ILE A 212 21.07 20.96 15.45
C ILE A 212 21.70 19.64 15.00
N ARG A 213 21.48 18.56 15.76
CA ARG A 213 22.20 17.29 15.56
C ARG A 213 21.55 16.44 14.48
N LEU A 214 20.28 16.09 14.63
CA LEU A 214 19.58 15.25 13.68
C LEU A 214 19.44 15.94 12.31
N GLN A 215 19.07 17.22 12.29
CA GLN A 215 18.99 17.98 11.04
C GLN A 215 20.32 18.04 10.30
N GLY A 216 21.44 18.25 11.02
CA GLY A 216 22.78 18.22 10.43
C GLY A 216 23.12 16.86 9.84
N TYR A 217 22.97 15.79 10.61
CA TYR A 217 23.24 14.42 10.17
C TYR A 217 22.39 13.99 8.97
N ILE A 218 21.08 14.26 9.01
CA ILE A 218 20.14 13.93 7.93
C ILE A 218 20.52 14.69 6.65
N LYS A 219 20.87 15.99 6.79
CA LYS A 219 21.29 16.81 5.65
C LYS A 219 22.56 16.25 5.00
N ASP A 220 23.56 15.90 5.80
CA ASP A 220 24.83 15.38 5.27
C ASP A 220 24.63 14.05 4.53
N GLN A 221 23.87 13.11 5.12
CA GLN A 221 23.54 11.82 4.52
C GLN A 221 22.73 11.97 3.21
N LEU A 222 21.70 12.82 3.21
CA LEU A 222 20.85 13.01 2.03
C LEU A 222 21.56 13.74 0.90
N GLU A 223 22.41 14.74 1.20
CA GLU A 223 23.18 15.46 0.17
C GLU A 223 24.30 14.61 -0.44
N GLU A 224 24.87 13.68 0.32
CA GLU A 224 25.82 12.68 -0.21
C GLU A 224 25.13 11.74 -1.19
N HIS A 225 24.02 11.12 -0.78
CA HIS A 225 23.30 10.14 -1.62
C HIS A 225 22.58 10.78 -2.82
N LYS A 226 22.15 12.03 -2.71
CA LYS A 226 21.55 12.77 -3.83
C LYS A 226 22.53 12.95 -5.00
N LYS A 227 23.84 12.97 -4.73
CA LYS A 227 24.89 13.08 -5.76
C LYS A 227 25.28 11.73 -6.37
N SER A 228 25.06 10.63 -5.66
CA SER A 228 25.42 9.30 -6.14
C SER A 228 24.31 8.69 -7.00
N ASP A 229 23.13 8.48 -6.41
CA ASP A 229 22.07 7.64 -6.98
C ASP A 229 20.69 8.00 -6.41
N ALA A 230 19.70 8.12 -7.28
CA ALA A 230 18.32 8.41 -6.89
C ALA A 230 17.70 7.27 -6.07
N GLU A 231 18.07 6.01 -6.31
CA GLU A 231 17.59 4.85 -5.54
C GLU A 231 18.08 4.93 -4.09
N GLN A 232 19.38 5.12 -3.91
CA GLN A 232 20.01 5.27 -2.59
C GLN A 232 19.45 6.48 -1.85
N TYR A 233 19.24 7.60 -2.54
CA TYR A 233 18.60 8.78 -1.96
C TYR A 233 17.19 8.48 -1.43
N LEU A 234 16.32 7.86 -2.23
CA LEU A 234 14.95 7.54 -1.83
C LEU A 234 14.90 6.53 -0.67
N GLN A 235 15.77 5.51 -0.71
CA GLN A 235 15.90 4.53 0.37
C GLN A 235 16.38 5.18 1.67
N SER A 236 17.36 6.08 1.58
CA SER A 236 17.89 6.80 2.74
C SER A 236 16.89 7.77 3.32
N LEU A 237 16.15 8.49 2.48
CA LEU A 237 15.06 9.37 2.91
C LEU A 237 13.99 8.57 3.67
N TYR A 238 13.61 7.40 3.14
CA TYR A 238 12.67 6.51 3.80
C TYR A 238 13.18 5.98 5.15
N ASP A 239 14.43 5.51 5.21
CA ASP A 239 15.03 4.99 6.46
C ASP A 239 15.16 6.09 7.51
N LEU A 240 15.75 7.23 7.15
CA LEU A 240 15.96 8.36 8.06
C LEU A 240 14.62 8.91 8.59
N TYR A 241 13.60 9.04 7.74
CA TYR A 241 12.27 9.47 8.17
C TYR A 241 11.62 8.44 9.10
N THR A 242 11.73 7.15 8.78
CA THR A 242 11.18 6.05 9.59
C THR A 242 11.88 5.97 10.95
N ARG A 243 13.20 6.10 11.00
CA ARG A 243 13.96 6.12 12.25
C ARG A 243 13.68 7.36 13.10
N THR A 244 13.54 8.54 12.48
CA THR A 244 13.17 9.77 13.18
C THR A 244 11.77 9.69 13.79
N THR A 245 10.81 9.14 13.05
CA THR A 245 9.44 8.92 13.54
C THR A 245 9.39 7.87 14.65
N ASN A 246 10.14 6.78 14.53
CA ASN A 246 10.25 5.77 15.59
C ASN A 246 10.91 6.34 16.85
N LEU A 247 11.97 7.15 16.70
CA LEU A 247 12.57 7.88 17.81
C LEU A 247 11.56 8.80 18.49
N SER A 248 10.81 9.59 17.71
CA SER A 248 9.72 10.43 18.23
C SER A 248 8.70 9.63 19.03
N SER A 249 8.28 8.44 18.56
CA SER A 249 7.40 7.55 19.31
C SER A 249 8.01 7.11 20.65
N LYS A 250 9.30 6.77 20.70
CA LYS A 250 10.01 6.49 21.97
C LYS A 250 10.01 7.72 22.90
N LEU A 251 10.21 8.92 22.34
CA LEU A 251 10.25 10.17 23.11
C LEU A 251 8.86 10.59 23.64
N MET A 252 7.76 10.09 23.06
CA MET A 252 6.40 10.37 23.57
C MET A 252 6.14 9.81 24.97
N GLU A 253 6.94 8.85 25.44
CA GLU A 253 6.86 8.31 26.80
C GLU A 253 7.25 9.33 27.87
N PHE A 254 8.07 10.33 27.53
CA PHE A 254 8.52 11.35 28.46
C PHE A 254 7.45 12.43 28.71
N ASN A 255 7.49 13.04 29.90
CA ASN A 255 6.62 14.18 30.22
C ASN A 255 7.18 15.47 29.58
N LEU A 256 6.59 15.86 28.46
CA LEU A 256 6.99 17.01 27.64
C LEU A 256 5.92 18.12 27.65
N GLY A 257 4.98 18.06 28.59
CA GLY A 257 3.80 18.93 28.64
C GLY A 257 2.58 18.38 27.87
N THR A 258 1.52 19.19 27.78
CA THR A 258 0.20 18.78 27.27
C THR A 258 0.16 18.53 25.77
N ASP A 259 0.96 19.25 24.97
CA ASP A 259 0.95 19.21 23.49
C ASP A 259 2.13 18.44 22.87
N LYS A 260 2.63 17.42 23.56
CA LYS A 260 3.84 16.67 23.17
C LYS A 260 3.79 16.09 21.75
N GLN A 261 2.64 15.61 21.29
CA GLN A 261 2.48 15.05 19.95
C GLN A 261 2.64 16.12 18.86
N THR A 262 2.00 17.28 19.05
CA THR A 262 2.09 18.40 18.12
C THR A 262 3.51 18.98 18.08
N PHE A 263 4.17 19.06 19.24
CA PHE A 263 5.56 19.50 19.35
C PHE A 263 6.51 18.60 18.54
N LEU A 264 6.48 17.28 18.78
CA LEU A 264 7.34 16.34 18.06
C LEU A 264 7.05 16.31 16.55
N SER A 265 5.77 16.35 16.15
CA SER A 265 5.39 16.44 14.75
C SER A 265 5.93 17.70 14.06
N LYS A 266 5.95 18.85 14.75
CA LYS A 266 6.54 20.09 14.23
C LYS A 266 8.06 19.96 14.04
N LEU A 267 8.76 19.29 14.95
CA LEU A 267 10.21 19.05 14.82
C LEU A 267 10.55 18.11 13.65
N ILE A 268 9.77 17.05 13.44
CA ILE A 268 9.96 16.19 12.27
C ILE A 268 9.69 16.99 10.99
N LYS A 269 8.60 17.78 10.97
CA LYS A 269 8.24 18.59 9.81
C LYS A 269 9.32 19.63 9.49
N SER A 270 9.92 20.30 10.48
CA SER A 270 10.96 21.30 10.23
C SER A 270 12.21 20.71 9.57
N ILE A 271 12.54 19.46 9.86
CA ILE A 271 13.67 18.75 9.24
C ILE A 271 13.33 18.29 7.82
N PHE A 272 12.13 17.71 7.63
CA PHE A 272 11.81 16.96 6.41
C PHE A 272 11.01 17.73 5.36
N VAL A 273 10.40 18.88 5.68
CA VAL A 273 9.46 19.57 4.77
C VAL A 273 10.03 19.83 3.38
N SER A 274 11.26 20.32 3.28
CA SER A 274 11.92 20.63 2.01
C SER A 274 12.21 19.37 1.16
N TYR A 275 12.39 18.22 1.81
CA TYR A 275 12.63 16.94 1.13
C TYR A 275 11.33 16.27 0.70
N LEU A 276 10.27 16.39 1.50
CA LEU A 276 8.97 15.77 1.23
C LEU A 276 8.15 16.53 0.17
N GLU A 277 8.27 17.86 0.07
CA GLU A 277 7.57 18.65 -0.95
C GLU A 277 7.85 18.18 -2.38
N ASN A 278 9.11 17.81 -2.66
CA ASN A 278 9.54 17.35 -3.99
C ASN A 278 9.68 15.82 -4.10
N TYR A 279 9.38 15.07 -3.04
CA TYR A 279 9.59 13.61 -2.97
C TYR A 279 8.91 12.87 -4.13
N ILE A 280 7.63 13.17 -4.38
CA ILE A 280 6.85 12.42 -5.36
C ILE A 280 7.36 12.60 -6.79
N GLU A 281 7.90 13.77 -7.13
CA GLU A 281 8.49 13.99 -8.46
C GLU A 281 9.77 13.18 -8.65
N VAL A 282 10.60 13.09 -7.60
CA VAL A 282 11.82 12.27 -7.62
C VAL A 282 11.47 10.79 -7.72
N GLU A 283 10.48 10.32 -6.94
CA GLU A 283 9.99 8.94 -6.96
C GLU A 283 9.48 8.53 -8.35
N ILE A 284 8.64 9.36 -8.97
CA ILE A 284 8.10 9.12 -10.31
C ILE A 284 9.20 9.15 -11.37
N GLY A 285 10.15 10.09 -11.27
CA GLY A 285 11.29 10.19 -12.18
C GLY A 285 12.20 8.96 -12.11
N TYR A 286 12.49 8.49 -10.90
CA TYR A 286 13.23 7.26 -10.64
C TYR A 286 12.49 6.04 -11.20
N LEU A 287 11.24 5.84 -10.79
CA LEU A 287 10.44 4.66 -11.19
C LEU A 287 10.28 4.59 -12.71
N ARG A 288 10.07 5.73 -13.38
CA ARG A 288 10.02 5.82 -14.84
C ARG A 288 11.33 5.39 -15.49
N SER A 289 12.45 5.93 -15.01
CA SER A 289 13.78 5.61 -15.55
C SER A 289 14.13 4.15 -15.35
N ARG A 290 13.81 3.62 -14.16
CA ARG A 290 14.05 2.23 -13.78
C ARG A 290 13.19 1.26 -14.60
N SER A 291 11.89 1.54 -14.73
CA SER A 291 10.95 0.73 -15.52
C SER A 291 11.36 0.68 -17.00
N SER A 292 11.74 1.83 -17.57
CA SER A 292 12.26 1.91 -18.93
C SER A 292 13.54 1.08 -19.12
N MET A 293 14.48 1.15 -18.16
CA MET A 293 15.70 0.34 -18.20
C MET A 293 15.42 -1.17 -18.14
N ILE A 294 14.47 -1.61 -17.29
CA ILE A 294 14.08 -3.02 -17.18
C ILE A 294 13.54 -3.52 -18.52
N LEU A 295 12.63 -2.77 -19.14
CA LEU A 295 12.06 -3.13 -20.44
C LEU A 295 13.13 -3.11 -21.53
N GLN A 296 13.95 -2.06 -21.59
CA GLN A 296 15.00 -1.94 -22.60
C GLN A 296 15.97 -3.11 -22.53
N ARG A 297 16.48 -3.46 -21.33
CA ARG A 297 17.36 -4.62 -21.15
C ARG A 297 16.72 -5.92 -21.62
N TYR A 298 15.43 -6.09 -21.37
CA TYR A 298 14.70 -7.26 -21.83
C TYR A 298 14.60 -7.31 -23.36
N TYR A 299 14.17 -6.23 -24.01
CA TYR A 299 14.04 -6.20 -25.46
C TYR A 299 15.40 -6.29 -26.17
N ASP A 300 16.44 -5.68 -25.62
CA ASP A 300 17.82 -5.83 -26.10
C ASP A 300 18.30 -7.28 -25.99
N SER A 301 17.99 -7.98 -24.89
CA SER A 301 18.32 -9.42 -24.72
C SER A 301 17.63 -10.32 -25.74
N LYS A 302 16.50 -9.86 -26.30
CA LYS A 302 15.75 -10.53 -27.37
C LYS A 302 16.16 -10.06 -28.77
N ASN A 303 17.15 -9.16 -28.89
CA ASN A 303 17.52 -8.47 -30.13
C ASN A 303 16.32 -7.83 -30.83
N HIS A 304 15.35 -7.34 -30.06
CA HIS A 304 14.08 -6.85 -30.56
C HIS A 304 13.98 -5.34 -30.38
N GLN A 305 13.80 -4.61 -31.47
CA GLN A 305 13.49 -3.19 -31.41
C GLN A 305 11.99 -2.99 -31.44
N LYS A 306 11.44 -2.43 -30.37
CA LYS A 306 10.04 -2.00 -30.30
C LYS A 306 9.72 -1.09 -31.48
N ARG A 307 8.75 -1.49 -32.31
CA ARG A 307 8.19 -0.60 -33.33
C ARG A 307 7.14 0.28 -32.66
N THR A 308 7.04 1.54 -33.08
CA THR A 308 5.90 2.40 -32.76
C THR A 308 4.68 1.82 -33.46
N ILE A 309 3.89 1.04 -32.74
CA ILE A 309 2.61 0.53 -33.20
C ILE A 309 1.57 1.56 -32.74
N GLY A 310 0.93 2.26 -33.68
CA GLY A 310 -0.18 3.18 -33.39
C GLY A 310 0.19 4.66 -33.19
N GLY A 311 0.60 5.34 -34.26
CA GLY A 311 0.61 6.81 -34.33
C GLY A 311 -0.33 7.33 -35.43
N GLY A 312 -1.59 7.58 -35.09
CA GLY A 312 -2.45 8.60 -35.73
C GLY A 312 -2.98 8.38 -37.16
N GLY A 313 -4.27 8.06 -37.26
CA GLY A 313 -5.18 8.63 -38.28
C GLY A 313 -5.40 7.86 -39.59
N ILE A 314 -4.36 7.33 -40.24
CA ILE A 314 -4.49 6.74 -41.59
C ILE A 314 -4.37 5.22 -41.60
N GLN A 315 -3.63 4.64 -40.65
CA GLN A 315 -3.43 3.19 -40.56
C GLN A 315 -4.65 2.47 -39.95
N ASP A 316 -5.28 3.10 -38.97
CA ASP A 316 -6.48 2.64 -38.27
C ASP A 316 -7.72 2.67 -39.18
N LEU A 317 -7.80 3.67 -40.08
CA LEU A 317 -8.81 3.73 -41.14
C LEU A 317 -8.57 2.64 -42.20
N LYS A 318 -7.31 2.37 -42.55
CA LYS A 318 -6.94 1.24 -43.43
C LYS A 318 -7.25 -0.10 -42.78
N GLU A 319 -7.09 -0.27 -41.46
CA GLU A 319 -7.45 -1.48 -40.72
C GLU A 319 -8.96 -1.69 -40.60
N ARG A 320 -9.76 -0.64 -40.35
CA ARG A 320 -11.23 -0.75 -40.37
C ARG A 320 -11.79 -1.07 -41.76
N ILE A 321 -11.15 -0.57 -42.83
CA ILE A 321 -11.50 -0.93 -44.22
C ILE A 321 -11.03 -2.37 -44.56
N ARG A 322 -9.88 -2.81 -44.01
CA ARG A 322 -9.35 -4.19 -44.12
C ARG A 322 -10.15 -5.23 -43.35
N GLN A 323 -10.73 -4.90 -42.19
CA GLN A 323 -11.63 -5.80 -41.47
C GLN A 323 -12.94 -6.05 -42.22
N ARG A 324 -13.33 -5.13 -43.13
CA ARG A 324 -14.50 -5.29 -44.00
C ARG A 324 -14.19 -5.93 -45.36
N THR A 325 -12.92 -6.09 -45.73
CA THR A 325 -12.52 -6.66 -47.03
C THR A 325 -11.40 -7.69 -46.85
N ASN A 326 -11.68 -8.95 -47.20
CA ASN A 326 -10.74 -10.09 -47.17
C ASN A 326 -9.54 -9.89 -48.14
N LEU A 327 -8.68 -8.90 -47.90
CA LEU A 327 -7.43 -8.73 -48.63
C LEU A 327 -6.26 -9.40 -47.88
N PRO A 328 -5.24 -9.91 -48.59
CA PRO A 328 -4.11 -10.59 -47.96
C PRO A 328 -3.36 -9.63 -47.02
N LEU A 329 -2.99 -10.15 -45.84
CA LEU A 329 -2.07 -9.47 -44.94
C LEU A 329 -0.72 -9.27 -45.65
N GLY A 330 -0.05 -8.16 -45.33
CA GLY A 330 1.32 -7.92 -45.79
C GLY A 330 2.28 -8.99 -45.22
N PRO A 331 3.58 -8.92 -45.54
CA PRO A 331 4.53 -9.96 -45.14
C PRO A 331 4.45 -10.21 -43.64
N SER A 332 4.19 -11.47 -43.29
CA SER A 332 4.13 -11.98 -41.92
C SER A 332 5.38 -11.53 -41.17
N ILE A 333 5.19 -10.89 -40.01
CA ILE A 333 6.31 -10.66 -39.08
C ILE A 333 6.71 -12.05 -38.60
N ASP A 334 7.93 -12.47 -38.94
CA ASP A 334 8.50 -13.73 -38.48
C ASP A 334 8.88 -13.54 -37.00
N THR A 335 7.90 -13.71 -36.12
CA THR A 335 8.07 -13.61 -34.66
C THR A 335 8.88 -14.77 -34.07
N HIS A 336 9.32 -15.73 -34.91
CA HIS A 336 10.03 -16.95 -34.51
C HIS A 336 9.36 -17.75 -33.36
N GLY A 337 8.07 -17.51 -33.08
CA GLY A 337 7.34 -18.11 -31.95
C GLY A 337 7.61 -17.46 -30.59
N GLU A 338 8.29 -16.31 -30.55
CA GLU A 338 8.56 -15.59 -29.31
C GLU A 338 7.33 -14.77 -28.87
N THR A 339 6.94 -14.94 -27.61
CA THR A 339 5.73 -14.31 -27.05
C THR A 339 5.95 -12.85 -26.67
N PHE A 340 7.21 -12.42 -26.51
CA PHE A 340 7.64 -11.15 -25.94
C PHE A 340 7.08 -10.84 -24.54
N LEU A 341 6.42 -11.81 -23.89
CA LEU A 341 6.05 -11.75 -22.49
C LEU A 341 7.10 -12.43 -21.63
N SER A 342 7.43 -11.81 -20.50
CA SER A 342 8.37 -12.35 -19.52
C SER A 342 7.86 -12.08 -18.12
N GLN A 343 7.76 -13.15 -17.33
CA GLN A 343 7.39 -13.06 -15.91
C GLN A 343 8.46 -12.36 -15.09
N ASP A 344 9.75 -12.50 -15.44
CA ASP A 344 10.84 -11.83 -14.72
C ASP A 344 10.75 -10.31 -14.83
N VAL A 345 10.44 -9.81 -16.02
CA VAL A 345 10.19 -8.37 -16.25
C VAL A 345 9.03 -7.89 -15.39
N VAL A 346 7.93 -8.65 -15.38
CA VAL A 346 6.72 -8.32 -14.61
C VAL A 346 7.03 -8.28 -13.12
N VAL A 347 7.70 -9.31 -12.58
CA VAL A 347 8.07 -9.38 -11.16
C VAL A 347 8.97 -8.20 -10.77
N ASN A 348 9.95 -7.86 -11.60
CA ASN A 348 10.82 -6.71 -11.35
C ASN A 348 10.02 -5.39 -11.35
N LEU A 349 9.17 -5.14 -12.35
CA LEU A 349 8.34 -3.92 -12.40
C LEU A 349 7.37 -3.83 -11.20
N LEU A 350 6.76 -4.94 -10.80
CA LEU A 350 5.87 -5.00 -9.64
C LEU A 350 6.64 -4.78 -8.34
N GLN A 351 7.85 -5.30 -8.21
CA GLN A 351 8.70 -5.12 -7.03
C GLN A 351 9.15 -3.67 -6.87
N GLU A 352 9.60 -3.01 -7.93
CA GLU A 352 9.96 -1.58 -7.93
C GLU A 352 8.75 -0.71 -7.55
N THR A 353 7.58 -1.04 -8.11
CA THR A 353 6.33 -0.34 -7.80
C THR A 353 5.87 -0.59 -6.35
N LYS A 354 6.05 -1.81 -5.82
CA LYS A 354 5.75 -2.15 -4.43
C LYS A 354 6.56 -1.27 -3.47
N GLN A 355 7.86 -1.18 -3.69
CA GLN A 355 8.73 -0.35 -2.85
C GLN A 355 8.34 1.13 -2.95
N ALA A 356 7.95 1.60 -4.15
CA ALA A 356 7.43 2.95 -4.33
C ALA A 356 6.12 3.18 -3.53
N PHE A 357 5.21 2.22 -3.47
CA PHE A 357 4.02 2.31 -2.62
C PHE A 357 4.35 2.35 -1.13
N GLU A 358 5.29 1.52 -0.66
CA GLU A 358 5.74 1.51 0.73
C GLU A 358 6.37 2.85 1.13
N ARG A 359 7.22 3.42 0.27
CA ARG A 359 7.79 4.76 0.47
C ARG A 359 6.69 5.83 0.44
N CYS A 360 5.79 5.76 -0.52
CA CYS A 360 4.70 6.73 -0.69
C CYS A 360 3.79 6.76 0.54
N HIS A 361 3.46 5.59 1.10
CA HIS A 361 2.67 5.46 2.33
C HIS A 361 3.30 6.20 3.52
N ARG A 362 4.63 6.16 3.61
CA ARG A 362 5.36 6.72 4.75
C ARG A 362 5.75 8.18 4.58
N LEU A 363 6.09 8.59 3.35
CA LEU A 363 6.69 9.89 3.04
C LEU A 363 5.67 10.92 2.53
N SER A 364 4.55 10.48 1.93
CA SER A 364 3.53 11.44 1.47
C SER A 364 2.75 12.02 2.65
N ASP A 365 2.33 13.27 2.50
CA ASP A 365 1.34 13.85 3.39
C ASP A 365 0.01 13.06 3.30
N PRO A 366 -0.69 12.78 4.41
CA PRO A 366 -1.95 12.03 4.39
C PRO A 366 -3.02 12.60 3.45
N SER A 367 -3.03 13.91 3.22
CA SER A 367 -3.99 14.56 2.32
C SER A 367 -3.69 14.31 0.83
N ASP A 368 -2.41 14.20 0.47
CA ASP A 368 -1.95 13.96 -0.90
C ASP A 368 -1.66 12.48 -1.19
N LEU A 369 -1.59 11.63 -0.17
CA LEU A 369 -1.26 10.20 -0.27
C LEU A 369 -2.07 9.48 -1.37
N PRO A 370 -3.42 9.59 -1.44
CA PRO A 370 -4.18 8.88 -2.46
C PRO A 370 -3.85 9.35 -3.89
N LYS A 371 -3.58 10.64 -4.06
CA LYS A 371 -3.21 11.24 -5.35
C LYS A 371 -1.83 10.77 -5.78
N ASN A 372 -0.86 10.73 -4.86
CA ASN A 372 0.49 10.26 -5.12
C ASN A 372 0.52 8.75 -5.44
N ALA A 373 -0.22 7.94 -4.69
CA ALA A 373 -0.38 6.52 -4.97
C ALA A 373 -0.99 6.26 -6.36
N PHE A 374 -1.99 7.05 -6.77
CA PHE A 374 -2.55 6.95 -8.13
C PHE A 374 -1.54 7.28 -9.24
N ARG A 375 -0.61 8.23 -9.01
CA ARG A 375 0.45 8.56 -9.98
C ARG A 375 1.42 7.39 -10.16
N ILE A 376 1.82 6.74 -9.06
CA ILE A 376 2.67 5.54 -9.08
C ILE A 376 1.94 4.40 -9.81
N PHE A 377 0.67 4.16 -9.49
CA PHE A 377 -0.16 3.17 -10.18
C PHE A 377 -0.27 3.44 -11.69
N SER A 378 -0.46 4.71 -12.08
CA SER A 378 -0.52 5.08 -13.48
C SER A 378 0.76 4.75 -14.24
N LEU A 379 1.94 4.98 -13.64
CA LEU A 379 3.20 4.56 -14.24
C LEU A 379 3.30 3.04 -14.41
N LEU A 380 2.87 2.26 -13.40
CA LEU A 380 2.84 0.81 -13.52
C LEU A 380 1.97 0.38 -14.70
N VAL A 381 0.77 0.97 -14.84
CA VAL A 381 -0.12 0.69 -15.97
C VAL A 381 0.55 1.02 -17.30
N ASP A 382 1.19 2.19 -17.41
CA ASP A 382 1.83 2.61 -18.66
C ASP A 382 2.97 1.62 -19.05
N PHE A 383 3.82 1.22 -18.12
CA PHE A 383 4.96 0.34 -18.43
C PHE A 383 4.61 -1.15 -18.51
N LEU A 384 3.82 -1.66 -17.57
CA LEU A 384 3.45 -3.08 -17.54
C LEU A 384 2.34 -3.39 -18.54
N CYS A 385 1.24 -2.63 -18.52
CA CYS A 385 0.08 -2.94 -19.34
C CYS A 385 0.26 -2.48 -20.77
N ILE A 386 0.63 -1.21 -21.00
CA ILE A 386 0.70 -0.65 -22.36
C ILE A 386 2.02 -1.04 -23.04
N GLU A 387 3.15 -0.70 -22.43
CA GLU A 387 4.43 -0.91 -23.09
C GLU A 387 4.89 -2.37 -23.15
N HIS A 388 4.40 -3.25 -22.27
CA HIS A 388 4.84 -4.65 -22.23
C HIS A 388 3.76 -5.62 -22.71
N ILE A 389 2.62 -5.70 -22.02
CA ILE A 389 1.58 -6.68 -22.36
C ILE A 389 0.92 -6.32 -23.69
N ASP A 390 0.41 -5.09 -23.83
CA ASP A 390 -0.34 -4.67 -25.01
C ASP A 390 0.51 -4.75 -26.27
N TYR A 391 1.76 -4.28 -26.19
CA TYR A 391 2.76 -4.43 -27.25
C TYR A 391 2.99 -5.88 -27.68
N ALA A 392 3.15 -6.79 -26.70
CA ALA A 392 3.37 -8.21 -26.97
C ALA A 392 2.14 -8.88 -27.59
N VAL A 393 0.93 -8.53 -27.12
CA VAL A 393 -0.34 -9.03 -27.66
C VAL A 393 -0.55 -8.52 -29.09
N GLU A 394 -0.29 -7.25 -29.38
CA GLU A 394 -0.39 -6.70 -30.74
C GLU A 394 0.60 -7.35 -31.71
N THR A 395 1.85 -7.52 -31.28
CA THR A 395 2.88 -8.24 -32.05
C THR A 395 2.47 -9.70 -32.27
N GLY A 396 1.89 -10.32 -31.24
CA GLY A 396 1.29 -11.65 -31.29
C GLY A 396 0.13 -11.76 -32.29
N LEU A 397 -0.76 -10.78 -32.31
CA LEU A 397 -1.89 -10.75 -33.25
C LEU A 397 -1.44 -10.65 -34.71
N ALA A 398 -0.35 -9.93 -34.96
CA ALA A 398 0.22 -9.75 -36.30
C ALA A 398 0.94 -11.00 -36.83
N GLY A 399 1.41 -11.89 -35.95
CA GLY A 399 2.07 -13.14 -36.36
C GLY A 399 1.13 -14.35 -36.43
N ILE A 400 -0.17 -14.20 -36.14
CA ILE A 400 -1.16 -15.25 -36.40
C ILE A 400 -1.25 -15.46 -37.93
N PRO A 401 -1.05 -16.69 -38.43
CA PRO A 401 -1.09 -16.97 -39.86
C PRO A 401 -2.50 -16.74 -40.45
N SER A 402 -2.58 -16.65 -41.78
CA SER A 402 -3.87 -16.66 -42.48
C SER A 402 -4.59 -18.00 -42.27
N PRO A 403 -5.94 -18.04 -42.25
CA PRO A 403 -6.70 -19.29 -42.22
C PRO A 403 -6.35 -20.28 -43.34
N ASP A 404 -5.82 -19.79 -44.46
CA ASP A 404 -5.39 -20.61 -45.61
C ASP A 404 -3.95 -21.18 -45.48
N ALA A 405 -3.26 -20.91 -44.36
CA ALA A 405 -1.92 -21.41 -44.13
C ALA A 405 -1.89 -22.92 -43.91
N LYS A 406 -0.83 -23.58 -44.38
CA LYS A 406 -0.65 -25.06 -44.27
C LYS A 406 -0.45 -25.57 -42.83
N HIS A 407 -0.15 -24.68 -41.89
CA HIS A 407 0.07 -25.00 -40.48
C HIS A 407 -0.56 -23.90 -39.60
N ALA A 408 -1.46 -24.30 -38.70
CA ALA A 408 -1.92 -23.42 -37.64
C ALA A 408 -0.78 -23.22 -36.62
N ASN A 409 -0.28 -22.00 -36.48
CA ASN A 409 0.65 -21.65 -35.41
C ASN A 409 -0.15 -21.34 -34.14
N LEU A 410 0.09 -22.10 -33.07
CA LEU A 410 -0.64 -22.02 -31.80
C LEU A 410 0.06 -21.17 -30.75
N TYR A 411 1.16 -20.50 -31.12
CA TYR A 411 1.94 -19.68 -30.17
C TYR A 411 1.11 -18.58 -29.50
N PHE A 412 0.04 -18.11 -30.16
CA PHE A 412 -0.85 -17.11 -29.57
C PHE A 412 -1.56 -17.62 -28.30
N LEU A 413 -1.84 -18.93 -28.22
CA LEU A 413 -2.38 -19.52 -26.99
C LEU A 413 -1.39 -19.43 -25.83
N ASP A 414 -0.08 -19.49 -26.10
CA ASP A 414 0.95 -19.31 -25.08
C ASP A 414 1.04 -17.84 -24.63
N ILE A 415 0.79 -16.88 -25.53
CA ILE A 415 0.64 -15.46 -25.18
C ILE A 415 -0.57 -15.27 -24.25
N VAL A 416 -1.73 -15.87 -24.57
CA VAL A 416 -2.94 -15.81 -23.73
C VAL A 416 -2.66 -16.33 -22.32
N ASN A 417 -2.00 -17.48 -22.20
CA ASN A 417 -1.65 -18.07 -20.90
C ASN A 417 -0.78 -17.13 -20.05
N GLN A 418 0.29 -16.60 -20.66
CA GLN A 418 1.21 -15.71 -19.97
C GLN A 418 0.56 -14.38 -19.60
N ALA A 419 -0.24 -13.80 -20.49
CA ALA A 419 -1.00 -12.58 -20.23
C ALA A 419 -1.94 -12.78 -19.02
N ASN A 420 -2.69 -13.89 -18.97
CA ASN A 420 -3.58 -14.20 -17.85
C ASN A 420 -2.82 -14.29 -16.52
N THR A 421 -1.67 -14.97 -16.52
CA THR A 421 -0.81 -15.05 -15.32
C THR A 421 -0.33 -13.66 -14.87
N ILE A 422 0.08 -12.82 -15.82
CA ILE A 422 0.53 -11.45 -15.53
C ILE A 422 -0.61 -10.59 -14.97
N PHE A 423 -1.83 -10.73 -15.50
CA PHE A 423 -3.01 -10.04 -14.99
C PHE A 423 -3.33 -10.42 -13.54
N HIS A 424 -3.20 -11.70 -13.18
CA HIS A 424 -3.36 -12.11 -11.79
C HIS A 424 -2.33 -11.46 -10.85
N LEU A 425 -1.07 -11.33 -11.29
CA LEU A 425 -0.03 -10.64 -10.51
C LEU A 425 -0.32 -9.14 -10.38
N PHE A 426 -0.77 -8.51 -11.47
CA PHE A 426 -1.18 -7.11 -11.47
C PHE A 426 -2.38 -6.84 -10.56
N ASP A 427 -3.41 -7.70 -10.62
CA ASP A 427 -4.59 -7.63 -9.76
C ASP A 427 -4.23 -7.78 -8.29
N LYS A 428 -3.35 -8.74 -7.97
CA LYS A 428 -2.82 -8.94 -6.63
C LYS A 428 -2.07 -7.71 -6.13
N GLN A 429 -1.19 -7.12 -6.94
CA GLN A 429 -0.48 -5.88 -6.57
C GLN A 429 -1.44 -4.73 -6.28
N PHE A 430 -2.50 -4.59 -7.09
CA PHE A 430 -3.53 -3.58 -6.90
C PHE A 430 -4.26 -3.76 -5.57
N ASN A 431 -4.69 -4.97 -5.25
CA ASN A 431 -5.44 -5.27 -4.03
C ASN A 431 -4.57 -5.20 -2.76
N ASP A 432 -3.35 -5.74 -2.81
CA ASP A 432 -2.49 -5.85 -1.63
C ASP A 432 -1.80 -4.52 -1.26
N HIS A 433 -1.39 -3.71 -2.25
CA HIS A 433 -0.53 -2.54 -2.00
C HIS A 433 -1.18 -1.20 -2.33
N LEU A 434 -1.98 -1.10 -3.39
CA LEU A 434 -2.62 0.16 -3.76
C LEU A 434 -3.93 0.39 -2.98
N MET A 435 -4.78 -0.63 -2.88
CA MET A 435 -6.10 -0.53 -2.22
C MET A 435 -6.01 0.05 -0.80
N PRO A 436 -5.08 -0.37 0.08
CA PRO A 436 -4.97 0.20 1.42
C PRO A 436 -4.69 1.71 1.43
N LEU A 437 -4.04 2.24 0.39
CA LEU A 437 -3.66 3.65 0.30
C LEU A 437 -4.78 4.56 -0.22
N VAL A 438 -5.75 4.00 -0.95
CA VAL A 438 -6.81 4.78 -1.63
C VAL A 438 -8.23 4.44 -1.15
N SER A 439 -8.42 3.39 -0.36
CA SER A 439 -9.74 2.88 0.06
C SER A 439 -10.64 3.93 0.71
N SER A 440 -10.08 4.85 1.50
CA SER A 440 -10.80 5.92 2.18
C SER A 440 -10.90 7.22 1.37
N SER A 441 -10.50 7.21 0.09
CA SER A 441 -10.40 8.40 -0.75
C SER A 441 -11.37 8.36 -1.93
N PRO A 442 -11.90 9.51 -2.39
CA PRO A 442 -12.64 9.58 -3.64
C PRO A 442 -11.79 9.14 -4.86
N LYS A 443 -10.46 9.10 -4.74
CA LYS A 443 -9.56 8.66 -5.81
C LYS A 443 -9.71 7.17 -6.16
N LEU A 444 -10.34 6.38 -5.28
CA LEU A 444 -10.60 4.96 -5.52
C LEU A 444 -11.38 4.71 -6.81
N SER A 445 -12.37 5.55 -7.13
CA SER A 445 -13.18 5.38 -8.34
C SER A 445 -12.34 5.52 -9.62
N GLU A 446 -11.41 6.48 -9.65
CA GLU A 446 -10.47 6.65 -10.76
C GLU A 446 -9.49 5.49 -10.88
N CYS A 447 -8.98 4.96 -9.76
CA CYS A 447 -8.13 3.76 -9.76
C CYS A 447 -8.85 2.55 -10.37
N LEU A 448 -10.09 2.31 -9.92
CA LEU A 448 -10.93 1.20 -10.39
C LEU A 448 -11.31 1.37 -11.86
N GLN A 449 -11.67 2.58 -12.28
CA GLN A 449 -12.00 2.87 -13.67
C GLN A 449 -10.79 2.63 -14.58
N LYS A 450 -9.62 3.18 -14.24
CA LYS A 450 -8.40 2.99 -15.05
C LYS A 450 -7.99 1.52 -15.14
N LYS A 451 -8.12 0.76 -14.05
CA LYS A 451 -7.91 -0.69 -14.05
C LYS A 451 -8.91 -1.43 -14.94
N LYS A 452 -10.19 -1.05 -14.89
CA LYS A 452 -11.24 -1.64 -15.71
C LYS A 452 -10.99 -1.38 -17.20
N ASP A 453 -10.74 -0.12 -17.57
CA ASP A 453 -10.50 0.28 -18.97
C ASP A 453 -9.34 -0.48 -19.59
N ILE A 454 -8.23 -0.62 -18.86
CA ILE A 454 -7.04 -1.31 -19.39
C ILE A 454 -7.23 -2.83 -19.47
N THR A 455 -8.02 -3.41 -18.56
CA THR A 455 -8.37 -4.84 -18.59
C THR A 455 -9.27 -5.14 -19.77
N GLU A 456 -10.35 -4.36 -19.96
CA GLU A 456 -11.28 -4.52 -21.08
C GLU A 456 -10.58 -4.35 -22.44
N GLN A 457 -9.67 -3.38 -22.57
CA GLN A 457 -8.91 -3.18 -23.80
C GLN A 457 -8.06 -4.39 -24.18
N MET A 458 -7.40 -5.01 -23.20
CA MET A 458 -6.57 -6.19 -23.44
C MET A 458 -7.40 -7.45 -23.64
N GLU A 459 -8.51 -7.63 -22.93
CA GLU A 459 -9.45 -8.74 -23.14
C GLU A 459 -9.95 -8.77 -24.59
N VAL A 460 -10.37 -7.62 -25.14
CA VAL A 460 -10.82 -7.52 -26.54
C VAL A 460 -9.74 -7.97 -27.52
N LYS A 461 -8.47 -7.62 -27.28
CA LYS A 461 -7.34 -8.01 -28.15
C LYS A 461 -7.03 -9.50 -28.03
N LEU A 462 -7.06 -10.05 -26.81
CA LEU A 462 -6.87 -11.48 -26.57
C LEU A 462 -8.00 -12.30 -27.23
N ASP A 463 -9.25 -11.88 -27.07
CA ASP A 463 -10.42 -12.51 -27.70
C ASP A 463 -10.31 -12.51 -29.22
N MET A 464 -9.91 -11.38 -29.82
CA MET A 464 -9.67 -11.29 -31.26
C MET A 464 -8.59 -12.27 -31.72
N GLY A 465 -7.54 -12.47 -30.94
CA GLY A 465 -6.46 -13.39 -31.30
C GLY A 465 -6.84 -14.85 -31.11
N ILE A 466 -7.64 -15.17 -30.10
CA ILE A 466 -8.24 -16.49 -29.92
C ILE A 466 -9.13 -16.80 -31.11
N ASP A 467 -10.03 -15.89 -31.51
CA ASP A 467 -10.91 -16.07 -32.66
C ASP A 467 -10.14 -16.34 -33.96
N ARG A 468 -9.10 -15.54 -34.24
CA ARG A 468 -8.23 -15.75 -35.42
C ARG A 468 -7.51 -17.09 -35.36
N THR A 469 -7.02 -17.48 -34.18
CA THR A 469 -6.35 -18.77 -33.98
C THR A 469 -7.31 -19.93 -34.23
N LEU A 470 -8.55 -19.86 -33.71
CA LEU A 470 -9.60 -20.84 -33.99
C LEU A 470 -9.94 -20.91 -35.48
N ASN A 471 -10.04 -19.77 -36.17
CA ASN A 471 -10.25 -19.74 -37.62
C ASN A 471 -9.11 -20.43 -38.39
N CYS A 472 -7.87 -20.31 -37.93
CA CYS A 472 -6.74 -21.05 -38.51
C CYS A 472 -6.84 -22.56 -38.29
N MET A 473 -7.27 -22.99 -37.09
CA MET A 473 -7.50 -24.41 -36.82
C MET A 473 -8.58 -24.99 -37.74
N ILE A 474 -9.67 -24.24 -37.94
CA ILE A 474 -10.78 -24.62 -38.84
C ILE A 474 -10.34 -24.62 -40.31
N GLY A 475 -9.56 -23.62 -40.74
CA GLY A 475 -8.98 -23.56 -42.08
C GLY A 475 -8.09 -24.78 -42.37
N GLN A 476 -7.26 -25.18 -41.41
CA GLN A 476 -6.44 -26.40 -41.54
C GLN A 476 -7.28 -27.66 -41.67
N MET A 477 -8.34 -27.81 -40.86
CA MET A 477 -9.26 -28.94 -40.98
C MET A 477 -9.94 -28.97 -42.35
N LYS A 478 -10.38 -27.80 -42.86
CA LYS A 478 -10.96 -27.66 -44.19
C LYS A 478 -9.98 -28.07 -45.29
N HIS A 479 -8.71 -27.70 -45.16
CA HIS A 479 -7.66 -28.12 -46.09
C HIS A 479 -7.45 -29.64 -46.06
N ILE A 480 -7.40 -30.26 -44.88
CA ILE A 480 -7.29 -31.73 -44.74
C ILE A 480 -8.47 -32.42 -45.43
N LEU A 481 -9.70 -31.99 -45.16
CA LEU A 481 -10.91 -32.53 -45.79
C LEU A 481 -10.87 -32.38 -47.32
N GLY A 482 -10.53 -31.20 -47.83
CA GLY A 482 -10.46 -30.94 -49.27
C GLY A 482 -9.37 -31.70 -50.01
N ALA A 483 -8.24 -32.00 -49.34
CA ALA A 483 -7.11 -32.72 -49.94
C ALA A 483 -7.31 -34.25 -49.91
N GLU A 484 -7.95 -34.78 -48.87
CA GLU A 484 -8.00 -36.22 -48.60
C GLU A 484 -9.35 -36.85 -48.98
N GLN A 485 -10.46 -36.11 -48.93
CA GLN A 485 -11.81 -36.65 -49.17
C GLN A 485 -12.21 -36.56 -50.64
N LYS A 486 -12.34 -37.70 -51.31
CA LYS A 486 -12.71 -37.82 -52.72
C LYS A 486 -14.22 -38.05 -52.89
N LYS A 487 -14.76 -37.68 -54.06
CA LYS A 487 -16.18 -37.94 -54.38
C LYS A 487 -16.51 -39.44 -54.46
N THR A 488 -15.52 -40.27 -54.84
CA THR A 488 -15.63 -41.73 -54.89
C THR A 488 -15.81 -42.37 -53.52
N ASP A 489 -15.45 -41.66 -52.44
CA ASP A 489 -15.55 -42.22 -51.09
C ASP A 489 -17.01 -42.36 -50.65
N PHE A 490 -17.88 -41.44 -51.06
CA PHE A 490 -19.33 -41.48 -50.77
C PHE A 490 -20.18 -41.97 -51.97
N LYS A 491 -19.54 -42.16 -53.12
CA LYS A 491 -20.14 -42.76 -54.31
C LYS A 491 -19.14 -43.71 -55.00
N PRO A 492 -18.92 -44.90 -54.42
CA PRO A 492 -18.06 -45.92 -55.02
C PRO A 492 -18.64 -46.38 -56.36
N GLU A 493 -17.76 -46.66 -57.33
CA GLU A 493 -18.17 -47.17 -58.65
C GLU A 493 -18.54 -48.66 -58.62
N ASP A 494 -17.93 -49.43 -57.72
CA ASP A 494 -18.25 -50.84 -57.44
C ASP A 494 -18.67 -51.00 -55.98
N GLU A 495 -19.98 -51.17 -55.75
CA GLU A 495 -20.56 -51.30 -54.40
C GLU A 495 -20.22 -52.64 -53.72
N ASN A 496 -19.76 -53.67 -54.48
CA ASN A 496 -19.54 -55.01 -53.94
C ASN A 496 -18.19 -55.19 -53.22
N ASN A 497 -17.22 -54.29 -53.45
CA ASN A 497 -15.85 -54.38 -52.92
C ASN A 497 -15.50 -53.28 -51.92
N VAL A 498 -16.50 -52.65 -51.29
CA VAL A 498 -16.30 -51.52 -50.36
C VAL A 498 -16.17 -52.02 -48.92
N LEU A 499 -15.04 -51.69 -48.27
CA LEU A 499 -14.86 -51.93 -46.85
C LEU A 499 -15.55 -50.83 -46.03
N ILE A 500 -16.54 -51.20 -45.21
CA ILE A 500 -17.27 -50.26 -44.34
C ILE A 500 -16.39 -49.87 -43.14
N GLN A 501 -15.75 -48.71 -43.24
CA GLN A 501 -14.95 -48.09 -42.18
C GLN A 501 -14.94 -46.57 -42.33
N TYR A 502 -14.45 -45.83 -41.34
CA TYR A 502 -14.25 -44.39 -41.49
C TYR A 502 -13.12 -44.10 -42.52
N THR A 503 -13.23 -42.96 -43.17
CA THR A 503 -12.34 -42.51 -44.24
C THR A 503 -10.99 -42.06 -43.70
N ASN A 504 -9.96 -42.05 -44.57
CA ASN A 504 -8.65 -41.53 -44.21
C ASN A 504 -8.70 -40.03 -43.86
N ALA A 505 -9.60 -39.27 -44.51
CA ALA A 505 -9.82 -37.86 -44.18
C ALA A 505 -10.36 -37.71 -42.75
N CYS A 506 -11.36 -38.53 -42.36
CA CYS A 506 -11.90 -38.56 -41.00
C CYS A 506 -10.81 -38.86 -39.96
N ALA A 507 -9.99 -39.88 -40.22
CA ALA A 507 -8.88 -40.25 -39.34
C ALA A 507 -7.90 -39.08 -39.11
N LYS A 508 -7.49 -38.41 -40.20
CA LYS A 508 -6.55 -37.27 -40.17
C LYS A 508 -7.15 -36.06 -39.46
N VAL A 509 -8.42 -35.74 -39.69
CA VAL A 509 -9.12 -34.65 -39.00
C VAL A 509 -9.24 -34.94 -37.51
N CYS A 510 -9.67 -36.13 -37.11
CA CYS A 510 -9.79 -36.50 -35.70
C CYS A 510 -8.43 -36.44 -34.98
N ALA A 511 -7.37 -36.97 -35.60
CA ALA A 511 -6.01 -36.88 -35.04
C ALA A 511 -5.55 -35.42 -34.86
N TYR A 512 -5.85 -34.55 -35.84
CA TYR A 512 -5.55 -33.12 -35.75
C TYR A 512 -6.33 -32.43 -34.62
N VAL A 513 -7.64 -32.66 -34.54
CA VAL A 513 -8.51 -32.08 -33.50
C VAL A 513 -8.03 -32.47 -32.11
N ARG A 514 -7.72 -33.74 -31.87
CA ARG A 514 -7.18 -34.21 -30.58
C ARG A 514 -5.90 -33.46 -30.18
N LYS A 515 -4.98 -33.26 -31.13
CA LYS A 515 -3.77 -32.46 -30.90
C LYS A 515 -4.07 -31.01 -30.53
N GLN A 516 -5.08 -30.39 -31.15
CA GLN A 516 -5.50 -29.02 -30.81
C GLN A 516 -6.13 -28.95 -29.42
N LEU A 517 -6.96 -29.93 -29.07
CA LEU A 517 -7.60 -30.02 -27.75
C LEU A 517 -6.58 -30.06 -26.61
N GLU A 518 -5.53 -30.87 -26.75
CA GLU A 518 -4.47 -30.91 -25.74
C GLU A 518 -3.75 -29.57 -25.59
N LYS A 519 -3.45 -28.89 -26.69
CA LYS A 519 -2.81 -27.57 -26.63
C LYS A 519 -3.72 -26.52 -25.97
N ILE A 520 -5.00 -26.46 -26.33
CA ILE A 520 -5.95 -25.52 -25.72
C ILE A 520 -6.04 -25.74 -24.20
N ARG A 521 -6.12 -27.00 -23.77
CA ARG A 521 -6.16 -27.37 -22.34
C ARG A 521 -4.92 -27.01 -21.56
N ASN A 522 -3.75 -27.04 -22.20
CA ASN A 522 -2.49 -26.72 -21.55
C ASN A 522 -2.18 -25.21 -21.54
N SER A 523 -2.90 -24.42 -22.35
CA SER A 523 -2.65 -22.98 -22.53
C SER A 523 -3.72 -22.08 -21.90
N MET A 524 -4.81 -22.64 -21.35
CA MET A 524 -5.87 -21.86 -20.70
C MET A 524 -6.33 -22.59 -19.43
N ASP A 525 -7.01 -21.86 -18.54
CA ASP A 525 -7.55 -22.39 -17.29
C ASP A 525 -9.02 -22.00 -17.06
N GLY A 526 -9.65 -22.67 -16.08
CA GLY A 526 -11.00 -22.37 -15.61
C GLY A 526 -12.07 -22.33 -16.70
N LYS A 527 -12.97 -21.33 -16.62
CA LYS A 527 -14.08 -21.16 -17.57
C LYS A 527 -13.63 -20.74 -18.97
N ASN A 528 -12.42 -20.18 -19.11
CA ASN A 528 -11.91 -19.74 -20.40
C ASN A 528 -11.66 -20.93 -21.32
N VAL A 529 -11.13 -22.04 -20.77
CA VAL A 529 -10.98 -23.31 -21.51
C VAL A 529 -12.32 -23.80 -22.02
N ASP A 530 -13.34 -23.84 -21.15
CA ASP A 530 -14.66 -24.36 -21.50
C ASP A 530 -15.32 -23.55 -22.63
N SER A 531 -15.24 -22.22 -22.56
CA SER A 531 -15.75 -21.31 -23.60
C SER A 531 -15.05 -21.50 -24.94
N VAL A 532 -13.71 -21.59 -24.94
CA VAL A 532 -12.93 -21.78 -26.18
C VAL A 532 -13.15 -23.17 -26.77
N LEU A 533 -13.22 -24.22 -25.94
CA LEU A 533 -13.55 -25.57 -26.39
C LEU A 533 -14.97 -25.66 -26.96
N MET A 534 -15.93 -24.97 -26.35
CA MET A 534 -17.30 -24.89 -26.86
C MET A 534 -17.33 -24.25 -28.25
N GLU A 535 -16.72 -23.08 -28.43
CA GLU A 535 -16.68 -22.39 -29.72
C GLU A 535 -15.93 -23.20 -30.77
N PHE A 536 -14.78 -23.78 -30.41
CA PHE A 536 -14.02 -24.66 -31.30
C PHE A 536 -14.85 -25.88 -31.75
N GLY A 537 -15.58 -26.50 -30.82
CA GLY A 537 -16.42 -27.66 -31.10
C GLY A 537 -17.63 -27.34 -31.97
N VAL A 538 -18.26 -26.17 -31.77
CA VAL A 538 -19.37 -25.68 -32.61
C VAL A 538 -18.88 -25.41 -34.04
N ARG A 539 -17.72 -24.75 -34.20
CA ARG A 539 -17.12 -24.52 -35.53
C ARG A 539 -16.70 -25.82 -36.21
N PHE A 540 -16.15 -26.77 -35.44
CA PHE A 540 -15.81 -28.09 -35.94
C PHE A 540 -17.05 -28.84 -36.46
N HIS A 541 -18.13 -28.89 -35.67
CA HIS A 541 -19.40 -29.46 -36.09
C HIS A 541 -19.92 -28.80 -37.37
N ARG A 542 -19.94 -27.45 -37.41
CA ARG A 542 -20.38 -26.70 -38.58
C ARG A 542 -19.58 -27.04 -39.83
N LEU A 543 -18.25 -27.12 -39.73
CA LEU A 543 -17.37 -27.50 -40.83
C LEU A 543 -17.71 -28.89 -41.38
N ILE A 544 -17.89 -29.88 -40.49
CA ILE A 544 -18.23 -31.24 -40.91
C ILE A 544 -19.62 -31.29 -41.57
N TYR A 545 -20.61 -30.60 -40.99
CA TYR A 545 -21.96 -30.52 -41.55
C TYR A 545 -21.95 -29.91 -42.96
N GLU A 546 -21.30 -28.75 -43.14
CA GLU A 546 -21.16 -28.09 -44.45
C GLU A 546 -20.37 -28.93 -45.45
N HIS A 547 -19.35 -29.67 -45.00
CA HIS A 547 -18.56 -30.56 -45.84
C HIS A 547 -19.41 -31.74 -46.36
N LEU A 548 -20.19 -32.39 -45.50
CA LEU A 548 -21.06 -33.50 -45.89
C LEU A 548 -22.11 -33.09 -46.93
N GLN A 549 -22.60 -31.84 -46.89
CA GLN A 549 -23.56 -31.33 -47.86
C GLN A 549 -23.00 -31.17 -49.28
N GLN A 550 -21.68 -31.24 -49.47
CA GLN A 550 -21.04 -31.06 -50.79
C GLN A 550 -21.01 -32.36 -51.63
N TYR A 551 -21.45 -33.48 -51.06
CA TYR A 551 -21.38 -34.80 -51.69
C TYR A 551 -22.77 -35.39 -51.96
N SER A 552 -22.80 -36.37 -52.85
CA SER A 552 -23.98 -37.22 -53.08
C SER A 552 -23.67 -38.65 -52.66
N TYR A 553 -24.65 -39.31 -52.03
CA TYR A 553 -24.44 -40.56 -51.30
C TYR A 553 -25.17 -41.73 -51.95
N SER A 554 -24.43 -42.80 -52.24
CA SER A 554 -25.01 -44.15 -52.44
C SER A 554 -25.41 -44.76 -51.09
N CYS A 555 -26.11 -45.90 -51.08
CA CYS A 555 -26.42 -46.62 -49.84
C CYS A 555 -25.14 -46.99 -49.07
N MET A 556 -24.14 -47.53 -49.79
CA MET A 556 -22.84 -47.89 -49.22
C MET A 556 -22.04 -46.64 -48.75
N GLY A 557 -22.06 -45.57 -49.55
CA GLY A 557 -21.43 -44.30 -49.16
C GLY A 557 -22.11 -43.61 -47.97
N GLY A 558 -23.42 -43.78 -47.81
CA GLY A 558 -24.15 -43.35 -46.62
C GLY A 558 -23.69 -44.11 -45.37
N MET A 559 -23.41 -45.41 -45.48
CA MET A 559 -22.84 -46.20 -44.37
C MET A 559 -21.43 -45.72 -43.99
N LEU A 560 -20.59 -45.38 -44.96
CA LEU A 560 -19.27 -44.78 -44.69
C LEU A 560 -19.40 -43.41 -44.00
N ALA A 561 -20.36 -42.57 -44.42
CA ALA A 561 -20.63 -41.29 -43.78
C ALA A 561 -21.09 -41.46 -42.31
N ILE A 562 -21.88 -42.48 -42.01
CA ILE A 562 -22.24 -42.83 -40.62
C ILE A 562 -21.00 -43.23 -39.83
N CYS A 563 -20.08 -44.03 -40.40
CA CYS A 563 -18.82 -44.38 -39.74
C CYS A 563 -17.95 -43.14 -39.45
N ASP A 564 -17.83 -42.22 -40.41
CA ASP A 564 -17.10 -40.95 -40.24
C ASP A 564 -17.71 -40.11 -39.12
N VAL A 565 -19.03 -39.91 -39.13
CA VAL A 565 -19.71 -39.12 -38.10
C VAL A 565 -19.68 -39.81 -36.74
N ALA A 566 -19.69 -41.14 -36.69
CA ALA A 566 -19.51 -41.88 -35.44
C ALA A 566 -18.11 -41.63 -34.84
N GLU A 567 -17.07 -41.56 -35.67
CA GLU A 567 -15.72 -41.25 -35.19
C GLU A 567 -15.56 -39.76 -34.82
N TYR A 568 -16.11 -38.84 -35.60
CA TYR A 568 -16.17 -37.41 -35.22
C TYR A 568 -16.93 -37.21 -33.90
N ARG A 569 -18.01 -37.95 -33.67
CA ARG A 569 -18.77 -37.95 -32.43
C ARG A 569 -17.94 -38.47 -31.25
N LYS A 570 -17.12 -39.53 -31.44
CA LYS A 570 -16.18 -39.96 -30.39
C LYS A 570 -15.17 -38.86 -30.07
N CYS A 571 -14.62 -38.21 -31.08
CA CYS A 571 -13.73 -37.06 -30.90
C CYS A 571 -14.44 -35.90 -30.18
N ALA A 572 -15.70 -35.62 -30.51
CA ALA A 572 -16.52 -34.60 -29.86
C ALA A 572 -16.75 -34.86 -28.35
N LYS A 573 -16.86 -36.14 -27.93
CA LYS A 573 -16.92 -36.49 -26.50
C LYS A 573 -15.67 -36.05 -25.75
N GLU A 574 -14.52 -36.06 -26.40
CA GLU A 574 -13.26 -35.64 -25.79
C GLU A 574 -13.24 -34.15 -25.49
N PHE A 575 -14.09 -33.31 -26.10
CA PHE A 575 -14.20 -31.88 -25.74
C PHE A 575 -14.73 -31.69 -24.32
N LYS A 576 -15.51 -32.65 -23.79
CA LYS A 576 -16.24 -32.58 -22.51
C LYS A 576 -17.26 -31.42 -22.45
N VAL A 577 -17.79 -31.00 -23.60
CA VAL A 577 -18.82 -29.96 -23.72
C VAL A 577 -20.13 -30.60 -24.20
N ALA A 578 -21.19 -30.50 -23.39
CA ALA A 578 -22.48 -31.16 -23.64
C ALA A 578 -23.13 -30.71 -24.96
N LEU A 579 -23.12 -29.41 -25.27
CA LEU A 579 -23.68 -28.88 -26.51
C LEU A 579 -22.99 -29.50 -27.74
N VAL A 580 -21.66 -29.58 -27.73
CA VAL A 580 -20.89 -30.13 -28.86
C VAL A 580 -21.27 -31.60 -29.08
N LEU A 581 -21.37 -32.38 -28.00
CA LEU A 581 -21.81 -33.77 -28.10
C LEU A 581 -23.22 -33.89 -28.68
N GLN A 582 -24.17 -33.07 -28.20
CA GLN A 582 -25.55 -33.07 -28.69
C GLN A 582 -25.64 -32.71 -30.19
N LEU A 583 -24.81 -31.76 -30.65
CA LEU A 583 -24.73 -31.41 -32.07
C LEU A 583 -24.28 -32.62 -32.91
N PHE A 584 -23.23 -33.32 -32.49
CA PHE A 584 -22.76 -34.53 -33.18
C PHE A 584 -23.71 -35.73 -33.05
N ASP A 585 -24.45 -35.87 -31.95
CA ASP A 585 -25.54 -36.85 -31.81
C ASP A 585 -26.62 -36.60 -32.86
N THR A 586 -27.02 -35.34 -33.01
CA THR A 586 -28.01 -34.91 -34.00
C THR A 586 -27.52 -35.14 -35.42
N LEU A 587 -26.26 -34.79 -35.72
CA LEU A 587 -25.64 -35.02 -37.03
C LEU A 587 -25.54 -36.51 -37.38
N HIS A 588 -25.19 -37.36 -36.40
CA HIS A 588 -25.17 -38.80 -36.59
C HIS A 588 -26.55 -39.34 -36.96
N SER A 589 -27.60 -38.84 -36.31
CA SER A 589 -28.97 -39.21 -36.64
C SER A 589 -29.42 -38.68 -38.01
N LEU A 590 -28.94 -37.50 -38.45
CA LEU A 590 -29.15 -37.02 -39.82
C LEU A 590 -28.54 -37.96 -40.87
N CYS A 591 -27.33 -38.48 -40.62
CA CYS A 591 -26.67 -39.44 -41.51
C CYS A 591 -27.47 -40.74 -41.73
N ASN A 592 -28.28 -41.17 -40.75
CA ASN A 592 -29.16 -42.33 -40.94
C ASN A 592 -30.17 -42.13 -42.08
N LEU A 593 -30.60 -40.89 -42.36
CA LEU A 593 -31.53 -40.59 -43.46
C LEU A 593 -30.96 -40.94 -44.84
N LEU A 594 -29.62 -41.02 -44.96
CA LEU A 594 -28.94 -41.36 -46.22
C LEU A 594 -29.03 -42.85 -46.56
N VAL A 595 -29.24 -43.71 -45.56
CA VAL A 595 -29.19 -45.18 -45.72
C VAL A 595 -30.58 -45.82 -45.58
N VAL A 596 -31.48 -45.20 -44.80
CA VAL A 596 -32.81 -45.76 -44.52
C VAL A 596 -33.61 -46.03 -45.80
N ALA A 597 -34.31 -47.16 -45.85
CA ALA A 597 -35.19 -47.49 -46.97
C ALA A 597 -36.28 -46.42 -47.17
N PRO A 598 -36.67 -46.07 -48.41
CA PRO A 598 -37.64 -45.01 -48.70
C PRO A 598 -38.95 -45.10 -47.88
N ASP A 599 -39.46 -46.31 -47.66
CA ASP A 599 -40.72 -46.55 -46.94
C ASP A 599 -40.65 -46.13 -45.45
N ASN A 600 -39.48 -46.26 -44.84
CA ASN A 600 -39.26 -45.99 -43.41
C ASN A 600 -38.82 -44.53 -43.14
N LEU A 601 -38.60 -43.73 -44.19
CA LEU A 601 -38.03 -42.39 -44.08
C LEU A 601 -38.89 -41.45 -43.22
N LYS A 602 -40.23 -41.52 -43.37
CA LYS A 602 -41.17 -40.70 -42.55
C LYS A 602 -41.05 -41.01 -41.06
N GLN A 603 -40.93 -42.29 -40.71
CA GLN A 603 -40.83 -42.72 -39.32
C GLN A 603 -39.52 -42.25 -38.69
N VAL A 604 -38.39 -42.35 -39.42
CA VAL A 604 -37.09 -41.90 -38.93
C VAL A 604 -37.04 -40.38 -38.78
N CYS A 605 -37.63 -39.61 -39.69
CA CYS A 605 -37.76 -38.16 -39.57
C CYS A 605 -38.57 -37.74 -38.33
N SER A 606 -39.49 -38.58 -37.84
CA SER A 606 -40.28 -38.32 -36.62
C SER A 606 -39.59 -38.81 -35.33
N GLY A 607 -38.36 -39.31 -35.39
CA GLY A 607 -37.58 -39.72 -34.22
C GLY A 607 -37.22 -38.53 -33.32
N GLU A 608 -37.13 -38.76 -32.01
CA GLU A 608 -36.95 -37.73 -30.97
C GLU A 608 -35.78 -36.76 -31.25
N GLN A 609 -34.65 -37.27 -31.76
CA GLN A 609 -33.47 -36.46 -32.07
C GLN A 609 -33.60 -35.60 -33.35
N LEU A 610 -34.45 -36.01 -34.30
CA LEU A 610 -34.66 -35.32 -35.58
C LEU A 610 -35.91 -34.45 -35.59
N ALA A 611 -36.88 -34.74 -34.71
CA ALA A 611 -38.11 -33.98 -34.55
C ALA A 611 -37.88 -32.54 -34.10
N ILE A 612 -36.72 -32.26 -33.49
CA ILE A 612 -36.31 -30.92 -33.03
C ILE A 612 -35.86 -30.04 -34.22
N LEU A 613 -35.50 -30.64 -35.36
CA LEU A 613 -35.00 -29.93 -36.54
C LEU A 613 -36.13 -29.47 -37.46
N GLU A 614 -35.91 -28.36 -38.16
CA GLU A 614 -36.84 -27.90 -39.19
C GLU A 614 -36.93 -28.90 -40.35
N LYS A 615 -38.14 -29.08 -40.89
CA LYS A 615 -38.39 -29.98 -42.03
C LYS A 615 -37.49 -29.68 -43.24
N ASN A 616 -37.13 -28.40 -43.44
CA ASN A 616 -36.24 -27.98 -44.53
C ASN A 616 -34.82 -28.54 -44.38
N ILE A 617 -34.31 -28.67 -43.15
CA ILE A 617 -32.99 -29.25 -42.86
C ILE A 617 -33.01 -30.77 -43.14
N LEU A 618 -34.07 -31.45 -42.71
CA LEU A 618 -34.26 -32.87 -43.01
C LEU A 618 -34.38 -33.11 -44.53
N HIS A 619 -35.13 -32.25 -45.22
CA HIS A 619 -35.33 -32.34 -46.66
C HIS A 619 -34.03 -32.09 -47.43
N SER A 620 -33.27 -31.05 -47.08
CA SER A 620 -31.99 -30.75 -47.73
C SER A 620 -30.97 -31.89 -47.56
N PHE A 621 -30.97 -32.56 -46.40
CA PHE A 621 -30.10 -33.72 -46.17
C PHE A 621 -30.52 -34.94 -46.99
N VAL A 622 -31.83 -35.21 -47.12
CA VAL A 622 -32.35 -36.29 -47.96
C VAL A 622 -32.09 -36.05 -49.46
N GLN A 623 -32.04 -34.79 -49.90
CA GLN A 623 -31.68 -34.43 -51.29
C GLN A 623 -30.26 -34.87 -51.68
N LEU A 624 -29.38 -35.11 -50.71
CA LEU A 624 -28.01 -35.57 -50.97
C LEU A 624 -27.96 -37.05 -51.43
N ARG A 625 -29.04 -37.82 -51.22
CA ARG A 625 -29.09 -39.21 -51.65
C ARG A 625 -29.07 -39.34 -53.18
N PHE A 626 -28.30 -40.28 -53.69
CA PHE A 626 -28.22 -40.56 -55.12
C PHE A 626 -29.57 -41.02 -55.70
N ASP A 627 -30.36 -41.76 -54.91
CA ASP A 627 -31.68 -42.26 -55.28
C ASP A 627 -32.82 -41.24 -55.08
N TYR A 628 -32.53 -40.00 -54.67
CA TYR A 628 -33.55 -38.99 -54.34
C TYR A 628 -34.62 -38.82 -55.44
N ARG A 629 -34.17 -38.71 -56.69
CA ARG A 629 -35.06 -38.54 -57.85
C ARG A 629 -35.73 -39.86 -58.27
N SER A 630 -35.00 -40.97 -58.29
CA SER A 630 -35.51 -42.27 -58.74
C SER A 630 -36.53 -42.84 -57.77
N ALA A 631 -36.32 -42.69 -56.46
CA ALA A 631 -37.22 -43.13 -55.40
C ALA A 631 -38.33 -42.11 -55.07
N ARG A 632 -38.38 -40.94 -55.73
CA ARG A 632 -39.40 -39.89 -55.54
C ARG A 632 -39.53 -39.42 -54.08
N LEU A 633 -38.42 -39.29 -53.37
CA LEU A 633 -38.37 -39.03 -51.92
C LEU A 633 -38.93 -37.66 -51.50
N GLY A 634 -39.03 -36.70 -52.42
CA GLY A 634 -39.61 -35.38 -52.15
C GLY A 634 -41.06 -35.41 -51.64
N ARG A 635 -41.82 -36.47 -51.92
CA ARG A 635 -43.21 -36.66 -51.44
C ARG A 635 -43.34 -36.84 -49.93
N HIS A 636 -42.23 -37.10 -49.23
CA HIS A 636 -42.23 -37.28 -47.79
C HIS A 636 -42.13 -35.96 -47.01
N PHE A 637 -41.85 -34.84 -47.70
CA PHE A 637 -41.59 -33.52 -47.09
C PHE A 637 -42.54 -32.42 -47.59
N SER A 638 -43.43 -32.76 -48.52
CA SER A 638 -44.55 -31.93 -49.00
C SER A 638 -45.72 -31.90 -48.02
#